data_AF-A0A9E1J6C0-F1
#
_entry.id   AF-A0A9E1J6C0-F1
#
_cell.length_a   1.000
_cell.length_b   1.000
_cell.length_c   1.000
_cell.angle_alpha   90.00
_cell.angle_beta   90.00
_cell.angle_gamma   90.00
#
_symmetry.space_group_name_H-M   'P 1'
#
loop_
_entity.id
_entity.type
_entity.pdbx_description
1 polymer ?
#
loop_
_entity_poly.entity_id
_entity_poly.type
_entity_poly.pdbx_seq_one_letter_code
_entity_poly.pdbx_strand_id
1 'polypeptide(L)'
;RHIEVQILGDKTGVVAHLGERECSIQRRYQKIVEIAPAPGLDDGLRQQIIDAAVRFAESVEYTNLGTFEFLVDTTDQSFVFIETNARLQVEHTVTEAVTGVDLVQSQIRLAGGATLAELGLDDPAIARPRGHAIQARVNMETFGEDGTLRPGGGTLTVYEAPSGPGVRTDGFGYAGYKTSSAFDSLLAKVICHAPGTKFSDAVARTRRALSEFRLEGVAVNISFLQNILGHEDFASGGTHTRWVDENMAQLAASDGDQRQRYISSGPAELRGADGYAGARIESQDPLALFAHDAEVKAAQAAVDPAVEEIQITGPDGSLGLIAPIQGTIVSIDVAPGDEVRQGQQVAVVEAMKMEHIIAASTSGIIREVTMTQGDVVREGYPIAFIEEAEISGGDAADATRTALDLDHIRDDLQESLDRHAFTLDENRQEAVAKHKARGYRMVRESIAQLVDDGSFQEYWPLIVAQQHQRHDMDALRKNMPGDGVVAGTAAINGDDFDDAQSRAVVVAYDYTVLAGTQGRKNHYKQDRMFELAQRFKMPLILFAEGGGGRPGDDNIGPRVAFDTHTFTTFSQLSGLVPMVGINNGRCFAGNTALLACCDVIIATEASTIAMGGPAMIEGGGLGVYTPEEVGPMSFQVPNGVVDILVKDQAESVEVAKKYLSYFQGPIDKWEAADQRHLRHVVPENRVRLYDMREVINTLADKDSVLEIREKFGIGVITAFIRIEGKPMGLIANNPHHLAGAIDSDGADKGARFMQLCDAFDIPMLSLMDCPGIMVGPDVERTALVRHSTRMFNTGANLTTPLFGVIVRKAYGLGVQAMCGASALVGFFTVAWPTAEFAGMNIEGAVKLGHRKELAAIEDPDERLREFDHRVAQAYETARAVNAGTGGGLDDVIDPAETRTWIANSLRRLPPVPPREGKKYPYIDTW
;
A
#
# COMPACT_ATOMS: atom_id res chain seq x y z
N ARG A 1 -20.64 40.76 -21.85
CA ARG A 1 -19.73 40.12 -20.88
C ARG A 1 -20.55 39.28 -19.90
N HIS A 2 -20.04 38.14 -19.44
CA HIS A 2 -20.67 37.31 -18.42
C HIS A 2 -19.98 37.60 -17.09
N ILE A 3 -20.67 38.30 -16.19
CA ILE A 3 -20.16 38.71 -14.88
C ILE A 3 -20.88 37.93 -13.77
N GLU A 4 -20.15 37.51 -12.74
CA GLU A 4 -20.67 36.63 -11.70
C GLU A 4 -20.28 37.07 -10.28
N VAL A 5 -21.25 37.33 -9.40
CA VAL A 5 -20.96 37.76 -8.02
C VAL A 5 -20.99 36.57 -7.06
N GLN A 6 -19.91 36.38 -6.28
CA GLN A 6 -19.85 35.29 -5.29
C GLN A 6 -20.54 35.77 -4.02
N ILE A 7 -21.61 35.07 -3.64
CA ILE A 7 -22.42 35.38 -2.46
C ILE A 7 -22.21 34.31 -1.40
N LEU A 8 -22.29 34.75 -0.15
CA LEU A 8 -22.44 33.93 1.05
C LEU A 8 -23.63 34.49 1.83
N GLY A 9 -24.44 33.62 2.42
CA GLY A 9 -25.41 34.03 3.44
C GLY A 9 -25.40 33.07 4.62
N ASP A 10 -25.75 33.57 5.80
CA ASP A 10 -25.95 32.72 6.98
C ASP A 10 -27.44 32.59 7.34
N LYS A 11 -27.74 31.72 8.31
CA LYS A 11 -29.12 31.40 8.73
C LYS A 11 -29.81 32.53 9.49
N THR A 12 -29.11 33.63 9.81
CA THR A 12 -29.68 34.86 10.40
C THR A 12 -30.13 35.85 9.32
N GLY A 13 -29.87 35.57 8.04
CA GLY A 13 -30.25 36.42 6.90
C GLY A 13 -29.22 37.48 6.54
N VAL A 14 -28.05 37.50 7.20
CA VAL A 14 -26.92 38.33 6.79
C VAL A 14 -26.34 37.76 5.50
N VAL A 15 -26.09 38.64 4.53
CA VAL A 15 -25.52 38.33 3.21
C VAL A 15 -24.22 39.10 3.02
N ALA A 16 -23.18 38.42 2.56
CA ALA A 16 -21.91 39.00 2.15
C ALA A 16 -21.57 38.62 0.69
N HIS A 17 -20.75 39.44 0.05
CA HIS A 17 -20.18 39.13 -1.27
C HIS A 17 -18.65 39.06 -1.18
N LEU A 18 -18.02 38.24 -2.03
CA LEU A 18 -16.57 38.17 -2.17
C LEU A 18 -16.11 38.65 -3.55
N GLY A 19 -16.74 39.73 -4.01
CA GLY A 19 -16.51 40.33 -5.32
C GLY A 19 -17.06 39.52 -6.49
N GLU A 20 -16.70 39.95 -7.69
CA GLU A 20 -17.17 39.41 -8.96
C GLU A 20 -16.09 38.69 -9.77
N ARG A 21 -16.54 37.85 -10.72
CA ARG A 21 -15.70 37.21 -11.73
C ARG A 21 -16.16 37.59 -13.14
N GLU A 22 -15.23 37.54 -14.07
CA GLU A 22 -15.46 37.59 -15.51
C GLU A 22 -15.33 36.19 -16.11
N CYS A 23 -16.39 35.73 -16.77
CA CYS A 23 -16.56 34.38 -17.30
C CYS A 23 -16.97 34.38 -18.79
N SER A 24 -16.79 35.52 -19.50
CA SER A 24 -17.06 35.66 -20.94
C SER A 24 -16.24 34.74 -21.83
N ILE A 25 -15.10 34.22 -21.35
CA ILE A 25 -14.28 33.28 -22.11
C ILE A 25 -14.92 31.91 -22.03
N GLN A 26 -15.96 31.76 -22.83
CA GLN A 26 -16.77 30.56 -22.97
C GLN A 26 -16.93 30.21 -24.45
N ARG A 27 -17.05 28.92 -24.75
CA ARG A 27 -17.32 28.38 -26.09
C ARG A 27 -18.61 27.58 -26.01
N ARG A 28 -19.62 27.89 -26.83
CA ARG A 28 -20.95 27.21 -26.77
C ARG A 28 -21.48 27.10 -25.32
N TYR A 29 -21.35 28.19 -24.57
CA TYR A 29 -21.75 28.33 -23.15
C TYR A 29 -20.93 27.51 -22.12
N GLN A 30 -19.90 26.77 -22.52
CA GLN A 30 -18.93 26.18 -21.59
C GLN A 30 -17.84 27.20 -21.26
N LYS A 31 -17.72 27.61 -20.00
CA LYS A 31 -16.67 28.53 -19.49
C LYS A 31 -15.29 27.85 -19.54
N ILE A 32 -14.24 28.60 -19.90
CA ILE A 32 -12.88 28.10 -20.20
C ILE A 32 -11.79 28.87 -19.45
N VAL A 33 -11.94 30.19 -19.29
CA VAL A 33 -11.06 31.04 -18.47
C VAL A 33 -11.90 31.97 -17.63
N GLU A 34 -11.66 31.99 -16.32
CA GLU A 34 -12.32 32.89 -15.37
C GLU A 34 -11.31 33.84 -14.73
N ILE A 35 -11.74 35.06 -14.44
CA ILE A 35 -10.88 36.11 -13.90
C ILE A 35 -11.56 36.77 -12.71
N ALA A 36 -10.85 36.99 -11.61
CA ALA A 36 -11.30 37.81 -10.50
C ALA A 36 -10.24 38.89 -10.17
N PRO A 37 -10.60 40.17 -10.01
CA PRO A 37 -11.87 40.80 -10.42
C PRO A 37 -12.02 40.86 -11.94
N ALA A 38 -13.19 41.27 -12.43
CA ALA A 38 -13.45 41.48 -13.85
C ALA A 38 -12.61 42.65 -14.41
N PRO A 39 -11.68 42.41 -15.36
CA PRO A 39 -10.77 43.43 -15.86
C PRO A 39 -11.51 44.41 -16.78
N GLY A 40 -11.23 45.72 -16.65
CA GLY A 40 -11.87 46.74 -17.49
C GLY A 40 -13.39 46.85 -17.33
N LEU A 41 -13.97 46.28 -16.26
CA LEU A 41 -15.33 46.58 -15.83
C LEU A 41 -15.28 47.90 -15.03
N ASP A 42 -16.14 48.85 -15.37
CA ASP A 42 -16.24 50.14 -14.66
C ASP A 42 -16.58 49.91 -13.18
N ASP A 43 -15.99 50.69 -12.28
CA ASP A 43 -16.14 50.50 -10.83
C ASP A 43 -17.58 50.75 -10.35
N GLY A 44 -18.28 51.71 -10.96
CA GLY A 44 -19.69 52.00 -10.66
C GLY A 44 -20.62 50.90 -11.20
N LEU A 45 -20.34 50.39 -12.40
CA LEU A 45 -21.07 49.25 -12.98
C LEU A 45 -20.83 47.95 -12.17
N ARG A 46 -19.57 47.69 -11.76
CA ARG A 46 -19.23 46.58 -10.86
C ARG A 46 -20.05 46.67 -9.58
N GLN A 47 -20.11 47.85 -8.95
CA GLN A 47 -20.89 48.03 -7.72
C GLN A 47 -22.39 47.81 -7.99
N GLN A 48 -22.96 48.33 -9.08
CA GLN A 48 -24.38 48.09 -9.41
C GLN A 48 -24.72 46.60 -9.61
N ILE A 49 -23.83 45.82 -10.20
CA ILE A 49 -23.98 44.36 -10.39
C ILE A 49 -23.84 43.62 -9.05
N ILE A 50 -22.85 43.99 -8.24
CA ILE A 50 -22.67 43.47 -6.87
C ILE A 50 -23.89 43.76 -6.01
N ASP A 51 -24.36 45.01 -5.97
CA ASP A 51 -25.55 45.40 -5.22
C ASP A 51 -26.80 44.68 -5.74
N ALA A 52 -26.88 44.38 -7.05
CA ALA A 52 -27.98 43.59 -7.60
C ALA A 52 -27.95 42.14 -7.10
N ALA A 53 -26.77 41.51 -7.07
CA ALA A 53 -26.59 40.17 -6.52
C ALA A 53 -26.91 40.11 -5.02
N VAL A 54 -26.40 41.07 -4.24
CA VAL A 54 -26.65 41.16 -2.80
C VAL A 54 -28.13 41.39 -2.54
N ARG A 55 -28.79 42.37 -3.20
CA ARG A 55 -30.24 42.59 -3.05
C ARG A 55 -31.06 41.36 -3.45
N PHE A 56 -30.68 40.65 -4.52
CA PHE A 56 -31.38 39.41 -4.90
C PHE A 56 -31.23 38.35 -3.80
N ALA A 57 -30.02 38.13 -3.30
CA ALA A 57 -29.73 37.20 -2.21
C ALA A 57 -30.47 37.55 -0.91
N GLU A 58 -30.43 38.81 -0.47
CA GLU A 58 -31.19 39.31 0.68
C GLU A 58 -32.70 39.05 0.50
N SER A 59 -33.26 39.38 -0.67
CA SER A 59 -34.70 39.24 -0.95
C SER A 59 -35.23 37.80 -1.02
N VAL A 60 -34.35 36.80 -1.08
CA VAL A 60 -34.70 35.37 -1.01
C VAL A 60 -34.20 34.69 0.26
N GLU A 61 -33.75 35.49 1.25
CA GLU A 61 -33.08 35.02 2.48
C GLU A 61 -32.00 33.97 2.19
N TYR A 62 -31.14 34.28 1.21
CA TYR A 62 -30.20 33.32 0.66
C TYR A 62 -29.24 32.82 1.74
N THR A 63 -29.08 31.50 1.84
CA THR A 63 -28.17 30.86 2.80
C THR A 63 -27.11 30.01 2.10
N ASN A 64 -25.96 29.88 2.77
CA ASN A 64 -24.77 29.19 2.29
C ASN A 64 -24.12 29.86 1.05
N LEU A 65 -23.30 29.14 0.28
CA LEU A 65 -22.63 29.66 -0.91
C LEU A 65 -23.49 29.58 -2.18
N GLY A 66 -23.55 30.69 -2.91
CA GLY A 66 -24.12 30.75 -4.25
C GLY A 66 -23.40 31.76 -5.15
N THR A 67 -23.66 31.68 -6.45
CA THR A 67 -23.21 32.70 -7.41
C THR A 67 -24.38 33.19 -8.24
N PHE A 68 -24.47 34.52 -8.38
CA PHE A 68 -25.48 35.20 -9.17
C PHE A 68 -24.83 35.66 -10.48
N GLU A 69 -25.34 35.17 -11.60
CA GLU A 69 -24.80 35.34 -12.96
C GLU A 69 -25.55 36.46 -13.70
N PHE A 70 -24.80 37.29 -14.43
CA PHE A 70 -25.31 38.45 -15.17
C PHE A 70 -24.68 38.55 -16.56
N LEU A 71 -25.45 39.05 -17.54
CA LEU A 71 -24.93 39.52 -18.82
C LEU A 71 -24.91 41.04 -18.86
N VAL A 72 -23.72 41.60 -19.04
CA VAL A 72 -23.47 43.02 -19.29
C VAL A 72 -23.36 43.25 -20.80
N ASP A 73 -24.05 44.22 -21.37
CA ASP A 73 -23.88 44.60 -22.78
C ASP A 73 -22.57 45.38 -22.97
N THR A 74 -21.85 45.11 -24.06
CA THR A 74 -20.54 45.73 -24.34
C THR A 74 -20.61 47.08 -25.04
N THR A 75 -21.79 47.50 -25.49
CA THR A 75 -22.02 48.73 -26.26
C THR A 75 -22.67 49.82 -25.43
N ASP A 76 -23.69 49.50 -24.60
CA ASP A 76 -24.35 50.50 -23.75
C ASP A 76 -24.08 50.34 -22.23
N GLN A 77 -23.35 49.30 -21.84
CA GLN A 77 -23.01 48.97 -20.44
C GLN A 77 -24.22 48.70 -19.52
N SER A 78 -25.41 48.47 -20.08
CA SER A 78 -26.53 47.89 -19.33
C SER A 78 -26.22 46.46 -18.88
N PHE A 79 -26.96 45.94 -17.90
CA PHE A 79 -26.82 44.54 -17.49
C PHE A 79 -28.16 43.91 -17.11
N VAL A 80 -28.24 42.59 -17.29
CA VAL A 80 -29.38 41.74 -16.94
C VAL A 80 -28.91 40.53 -16.13
N PHE A 81 -29.73 40.10 -15.17
CA PHE A 81 -29.55 38.84 -14.46
C PHE A 81 -29.91 37.65 -15.37
N ILE A 82 -29.21 36.51 -15.22
CA ILE A 82 -29.47 35.29 -16.02
C ILE A 82 -29.76 34.03 -15.19
N GLU A 83 -29.00 33.75 -14.13
CA GLU A 83 -29.12 32.52 -13.33
C GLU A 83 -28.54 32.74 -11.91
N THR A 84 -29.04 31.99 -10.92
CA THR A 84 -28.35 31.83 -9.63
C THR A 84 -27.93 30.38 -9.46
N ASN A 85 -26.62 30.12 -9.52
CA ASN A 85 -26.04 28.85 -9.17
C ASN A 85 -25.92 28.72 -7.65
N ALA A 86 -26.95 28.15 -7.01
CA ALA A 86 -27.06 27.98 -5.56
C ALA A 86 -26.19 26.82 -5.01
N ARG A 87 -24.90 26.84 -5.35
CA ARG A 87 -23.91 25.80 -5.07
C ARG A 87 -22.49 26.36 -5.19
N LEU A 88 -21.52 25.63 -4.64
CA LEU A 88 -20.12 25.82 -4.99
C LEU A 88 -19.91 25.55 -6.50
N GLN A 89 -19.53 26.58 -7.24
CA GLN A 89 -19.18 26.50 -8.66
C GLN A 89 -17.72 26.04 -8.86
N VAL A 90 -17.31 25.70 -10.08
CA VAL A 90 -15.92 25.30 -10.40
C VAL A 90 -14.95 26.48 -10.20
N GLU A 91 -15.44 27.66 -10.55
CA GLU A 91 -14.78 28.96 -10.61
C GLU A 91 -14.58 29.66 -9.25
N HIS A 92 -15.08 29.11 -8.14
CA HIS A 92 -14.91 29.66 -6.78
C HIS A 92 -13.45 29.99 -6.43
N THR A 93 -12.51 29.22 -6.95
CA THR A 93 -11.08 29.29 -6.59
C THR A 93 -10.35 30.55 -7.04
N VAL A 94 -10.87 31.33 -8.00
CA VAL A 94 -10.31 32.68 -8.28
C VAL A 94 -10.74 33.69 -7.23
N THR A 95 -11.96 33.56 -6.69
CA THR A 95 -12.41 34.35 -5.54
C THR A 95 -11.56 34.02 -4.31
N GLU A 96 -11.37 32.73 -4.00
CA GLU A 96 -10.47 32.30 -2.90
C GLU A 96 -9.06 32.87 -3.05
N ALA A 97 -8.53 32.91 -4.29
CA ALA A 97 -7.19 33.41 -4.55
C ALA A 97 -7.03 34.93 -4.33
N VAL A 98 -8.06 35.76 -4.59
CA VAL A 98 -7.99 37.22 -4.37
C VAL A 98 -8.41 37.63 -2.96
N THR A 99 -9.38 36.97 -2.33
CA THR A 99 -9.85 37.31 -0.97
C THR A 99 -9.08 36.58 0.12
N GLY A 100 -8.55 35.38 -0.19
CA GLY A 100 -7.93 34.47 0.78
C GLY A 100 -8.93 33.71 1.67
N VAL A 101 -10.23 33.76 1.35
CA VAL A 101 -11.25 32.98 2.04
C VAL A 101 -11.23 31.55 1.51
N ASP A 102 -11.21 30.56 2.40
CA ASP A 102 -11.51 29.17 2.10
C ASP A 102 -13.03 29.03 1.97
N LEU A 103 -13.53 28.99 0.74
CA LEU A 103 -14.96 28.96 0.46
C LEU A 103 -15.54 27.59 0.86
N VAL A 104 -14.83 26.49 0.64
CA VAL A 104 -15.31 25.15 1.01
C VAL A 104 -15.51 25.03 2.53
N GLN A 105 -14.55 25.51 3.32
CA GLN A 105 -14.67 25.56 4.78
C GLN A 105 -15.78 26.51 5.22
N SER A 106 -15.93 27.66 4.57
CA SER A 106 -17.02 28.60 4.84
C SER A 106 -18.38 27.94 4.56
N GLN A 107 -18.52 27.22 3.44
CA GLN A 107 -19.72 26.49 3.05
C GLN A 107 -20.15 25.46 4.11
N ILE A 108 -19.17 24.72 4.64
CA ILE A 108 -19.39 23.71 5.68
C ILE A 108 -19.78 24.35 7.01
N ARG A 109 -19.14 25.46 7.41
CA ARG A 109 -19.46 26.16 8.67
C ARG A 109 -20.81 26.89 8.62
N LEU A 110 -21.14 27.56 7.52
CA LEU A 110 -22.46 28.17 7.29
C LEU A 110 -23.58 27.11 7.26
N ALA A 111 -23.34 25.96 6.62
CA ALA A 111 -24.25 24.81 6.69
C ALA A 111 -24.41 24.29 8.13
N GLY A 112 -23.32 24.23 8.90
CA GLY A 112 -23.30 23.93 10.33
C GLY A 112 -24.03 24.96 11.22
N GLY A 113 -24.33 26.15 10.70
CA GLY A 113 -25.09 27.20 11.39
C GLY A 113 -24.25 28.33 11.98
N ALA A 114 -22.94 28.40 11.70
CA ALA A 114 -22.14 29.59 12.01
C ALA A 114 -22.65 30.81 11.22
N THR A 115 -22.52 31.99 11.82
CA THR A 115 -22.80 33.28 11.19
C THR A 115 -21.60 33.81 10.39
N LEU A 116 -21.83 34.73 9.47
CA LEU A 116 -20.76 35.41 8.73
C LEU A 116 -19.84 36.19 9.68
N ALA A 117 -20.37 36.79 10.75
CA ALA A 117 -19.60 37.49 11.77
C ALA A 117 -18.67 36.56 12.58
N GLU A 118 -19.12 35.35 12.94
CA GLU A 118 -18.25 34.35 13.61
C GLU A 118 -17.14 33.82 12.69
N LEU A 119 -17.34 33.88 11.37
CA LEU A 119 -16.32 33.60 10.37
C LEU A 119 -15.47 34.83 10.02
N GLY A 120 -15.84 36.02 10.51
CA GLY A 120 -15.24 37.32 10.17
C GLY A 120 -15.44 37.74 8.72
N LEU A 121 -16.42 37.14 8.01
CA LEU A 121 -16.71 37.35 6.58
C LEU A 121 -17.72 38.47 6.31
N ASP A 122 -18.17 39.15 7.36
CA ASP A 122 -19.00 40.34 7.34
C ASP A 122 -18.20 41.63 7.08
N ASP A 123 -16.86 41.63 7.24
CA ASP A 123 -15.99 42.78 6.94
C ASP A 123 -15.91 43.06 5.42
N PRO A 124 -16.42 44.23 4.93
CA PRO A 124 -16.34 44.61 3.52
C PRO A 124 -14.91 44.83 2.99
N ALA A 125 -13.89 44.79 3.85
CA ALA A 125 -12.49 44.75 3.42
C ALA A 125 -12.08 43.39 2.84
N ILE A 126 -12.71 42.27 3.23
CA ILE A 126 -12.42 40.93 2.69
C ILE A 126 -12.99 40.77 1.28
N ALA A 127 -14.12 41.43 1.01
CA ALA A 127 -14.71 41.52 -0.33
C ALA A 127 -13.82 42.26 -1.36
N ARG A 128 -12.74 42.93 -0.92
CA ARG A 128 -11.83 43.67 -1.80
C ARG A 128 -10.76 42.74 -2.37
N PRO A 129 -10.73 42.51 -3.69
CA PRO A 129 -9.79 41.56 -4.30
C PRO A 129 -8.35 42.06 -4.20
N ARG A 130 -7.47 41.23 -3.62
CA ARG A 130 -6.06 41.58 -3.39
C ARG A 130 -5.22 41.26 -4.64
N GLY A 131 -5.32 42.11 -5.65
CA GLY A 131 -4.73 41.90 -6.97
C GLY A 131 -5.65 41.08 -7.87
N HIS A 132 -5.07 40.33 -8.80
CA HIS A 132 -5.82 39.59 -9.83
C HIS A 132 -5.51 38.08 -9.78
N ALA A 133 -6.54 37.25 -9.94
CA ALA A 133 -6.43 35.83 -10.18
C ALA A 133 -7.06 35.45 -11.54
N ILE A 134 -6.44 34.52 -12.24
CA ILE A 134 -6.99 33.87 -13.43
C ILE A 134 -7.06 32.37 -13.17
N GLN A 135 -8.18 31.75 -13.49
CA GLN A 135 -8.31 30.30 -13.65
C GLN A 135 -8.30 29.97 -15.13
N ALA A 136 -7.48 29.01 -15.53
CA ALA A 136 -7.59 28.35 -16.82
C ALA A 136 -8.12 26.93 -16.60
N ARG A 137 -9.26 26.60 -17.22
CA ARG A 137 -9.81 25.24 -17.21
C ARG A 137 -9.07 24.38 -18.23
N VAL A 138 -8.15 23.56 -17.75
CA VAL A 138 -7.43 22.59 -18.56
C VAL A 138 -8.38 21.42 -18.81
N ASN A 139 -8.91 21.37 -20.02
CA ASN A 139 -9.90 20.40 -20.45
C ASN A 139 -9.31 19.34 -21.39
N MET A 140 -9.99 18.21 -21.38
CA MET A 140 -9.61 16.91 -21.93
C MET A 140 -9.83 16.81 -23.44
N GLU A 141 -9.62 17.90 -24.17
CA GLU A 141 -10.11 18.12 -25.53
C GLU A 141 -9.11 18.90 -26.40
N THR A 142 -9.24 18.80 -27.73
CA THR A 142 -8.51 19.65 -28.70
C THR A 142 -9.37 20.08 -29.87
N PHE A 143 -8.85 21.03 -30.64
CA PHE A 143 -9.53 21.68 -31.75
C PHE A 143 -8.87 21.27 -33.08
N GLY A 144 -9.67 21.10 -34.13
CA GLY A 144 -9.19 21.06 -35.52
C GLY A 144 -8.93 22.47 -36.08
N GLU A 145 -8.25 22.54 -37.23
CA GLU A 145 -8.02 23.78 -37.99
C GLU A 145 -9.33 24.46 -38.44
N ASP A 146 -10.42 23.70 -38.50
CA ASP A 146 -11.80 24.12 -38.78
C ASP A 146 -12.58 24.54 -37.52
N GLY A 147 -11.93 24.58 -36.35
CA GLY A 147 -12.56 24.84 -35.05
C GLY A 147 -13.41 23.68 -34.52
N THR A 148 -13.39 22.49 -35.15
CA THR A 148 -14.15 21.33 -34.65
C THR A 148 -13.56 20.79 -33.35
N LEU A 149 -14.43 20.51 -32.38
CA LEU A 149 -14.03 19.92 -31.11
C LEU A 149 -13.80 18.42 -31.26
N ARG A 150 -12.66 17.96 -30.74
CA ARG A 150 -12.31 16.54 -30.58
C ARG A 150 -12.16 16.24 -29.08
N PRO A 151 -13.14 15.60 -28.44
CA PRO A 151 -12.98 15.15 -27.07
C PRO A 151 -11.91 14.05 -27.04
N GLY A 152 -10.93 14.20 -26.15
CA GLY A 152 -9.86 13.23 -25.95
C GLY A 152 -10.20 12.26 -24.82
N GLY A 153 -9.91 10.98 -25.03
CA GLY A 153 -9.99 9.94 -24.01
C GLY A 153 -8.68 9.16 -23.95
N GLY A 154 -8.44 8.51 -22.80
CA GLY A 154 -7.28 7.65 -22.59
C GLY A 154 -6.49 8.01 -21.33
N THR A 155 -5.46 8.84 -21.49
CA THR A 155 -4.14 8.43 -21.04
C THR A 155 -3.07 9.58 -20.89
N LEU A 156 -2.84 10.29 -19.77
CA LEU A 156 -1.74 11.26 -19.47
C LEU A 156 -0.65 10.73 -18.48
N THR A 157 0.43 10.04 -18.92
CA THR A 157 1.37 9.41 -17.94
C THR A 157 2.30 10.40 -17.28
N VAL A 158 2.42 11.60 -17.85
CA VAL A 158 3.03 12.72 -17.14
C VAL A 158 1.92 13.68 -16.74
N TYR A 159 1.87 13.94 -15.44
CA TYR A 159 1.04 14.95 -14.81
C TYR A 159 1.91 15.73 -13.82
N GLU A 160 2.69 16.67 -14.33
CA GLU A 160 3.49 17.58 -13.50
C GLU A 160 2.75 18.91 -13.42
N ALA A 161 1.91 19.06 -12.38
CA ALA A 161 1.14 20.27 -12.14
C ALA A 161 2.05 21.48 -11.86
N PRO A 162 1.74 22.67 -12.43
CA PRO A 162 2.56 23.85 -12.21
C PRO A 162 2.37 24.34 -10.76
N SER A 163 3.46 24.83 -10.19
CA SER A 163 3.59 25.09 -8.75
C SER A 163 4.50 26.28 -8.45
N GLY A 164 4.53 26.67 -7.17
CA GLY A 164 5.31 27.80 -6.66
C GLY A 164 4.45 29.01 -6.28
N PRO A 165 5.06 30.12 -5.85
CA PRO A 165 4.34 31.25 -5.27
C PRO A 165 3.30 31.85 -6.23
N GLY A 166 2.04 31.94 -5.78
CA GLY A 166 0.92 32.45 -6.58
C GLY A 166 0.47 31.51 -7.72
N VAL A 167 0.79 30.21 -7.65
CA VAL A 167 0.26 29.18 -8.55
C VAL A 167 -0.36 28.06 -7.72
N ARG A 168 -1.65 27.78 -7.96
CA ARG A 168 -2.43 26.71 -7.34
C ARG A 168 -3.05 25.89 -8.47
N THR A 169 -2.98 24.57 -8.37
CA THR A 169 -3.56 23.65 -9.37
C THR A 169 -4.53 22.70 -8.70
N ASP A 170 -5.82 22.91 -8.93
CA ASP A 170 -6.90 22.07 -8.42
C ASP A 170 -7.30 21.09 -9.52
N GLY A 171 -6.70 19.90 -9.52
CA GLY A 171 -7.00 18.85 -10.49
C GLY A 171 -6.87 17.47 -9.85
N PHE A 172 -7.58 16.52 -10.43
CA PHE A 172 -7.69 15.15 -9.92
C PHE A 172 -6.85 14.15 -10.73
N GLY A 173 -6.07 14.65 -11.69
CA GLY A 173 -5.13 13.86 -12.48
C GLY A 173 -3.87 13.45 -11.71
N TYR A 174 -3.27 12.34 -12.10
CA TYR A 174 -1.95 11.88 -11.68
C TYR A 174 -1.38 10.93 -12.75
N ALA A 175 -0.07 10.78 -12.76
CA ALA A 175 0.64 9.79 -13.57
C ALA A 175 0.24 8.37 -13.15
N GLY A 176 -0.69 7.73 -13.87
CA GLY A 176 -1.21 6.40 -13.49
C GLY A 176 -2.69 6.11 -13.83
N TYR A 177 -3.44 7.14 -14.20
CA TYR A 177 -4.91 7.14 -14.27
C TYR A 177 -5.45 6.64 -15.65
N LYS A 178 -6.78 6.53 -15.89
CA LYS A 178 -7.34 6.20 -17.23
C LYS A 178 -8.77 6.72 -17.48
N THR A 179 -8.99 7.47 -18.57
CA THR A 179 -10.15 8.35 -18.69
C THR A 179 -11.35 7.55 -19.14
N SER A 180 -12.48 7.81 -18.49
CA SER A 180 -13.75 7.72 -19.20
C SER A 180 -13.95 8.97 -20.08
N SER A 181 -14.73 8.81 -21.14
CA SER A 181 -15.29 9.94 -21.90
C SER A 181 -16.80 10.06 -21.68
N ALA A 182 -17.32 9.44 -20.61
CA ALA A 182 -18.75 9.41 -20.26
C ALA A 182 -19.16 10.55 -19.30
N PHE A 183 -18.23 11.46 -18.98
CA PHE A 183 -18.38 12.54 -17.99
C PHE A 183 -17.70 13.82 -18.50
N ASP A 184 -17.58 14.85 -17.65
CA ASP A 184 -17.11 16.18 -18.07
C ASP A 184 -15.64 16.20 -18.51
N SER A 185 -15.30 17.12 -19.42
CA SER A 185 -13.95 17.25 -19.96
C SER A 185 -13.00 18.04 -19.06
N LEU A 186 -13.40 18.61 -17.94
CA LEU A 186 -12.46 19.27 -17.01
C LEU A 186 -11.48 18.24 -16.41
N LEU A 187 -10.17 18.54 -16.45
CA LEU A 187 -9.11 17.73 -15.81
C LEU A 187 -8.46 18.44 -14.62
N ALA A 188 -8.15 19.72 -14.81
CA ALA A 188 -7.46 20.53 -13.83
C ALA A 188 -7.79 22.01 -14.00
N LYS A 189 -7.90 22.72 -12.89
CA LYS A 189 -8.04 24.16 -12.81
C LYS A 189 -6.65 24.71 -12.47
N VAL A 190 -6.06 25.52 -13.34
CA VAL A 190 -4.79 26.22 -13.03
C VAL A 190 -5.13 27.64 -12.60
N ILE A 191 -5.02 27.93 -11.30
CA ILE A 191 -5.28 29.23 -10.70
C ILE A 191 -3.94 29.95 -10.51
N CYS A 192 -3.79 31.10 -11.16
CA CYS A 192 -2.61 31.94 -11.06
C CYS A 192 -2.97 33.31 -10.49
N HIS A 193 -2.36 33.65 -9.36
CA HIS A 193 -2.57 34.89 -8.62
C HIS A 193 -1.38 35.83 -8.74
N ALA A 194 -1.65 37.10 -9.06
CA ALA A 194 -0.69 38.18 -8.96
C ALA A 194 -1.22 39.24 -7.97
N PRO A 195 -0.52 39.51 -6.85
CA PRO A 195 -0.95 40.51 -5.86
C PRO A 195 -0.81 41.96 -6.34
N GLY A 196 -0.36 42.18 -7.59
CA GLY A 196 -0.24 43.50 -8.19
C GLY A 196 -1.56 43.99 -8.80
N THR A 197 -1.67 45.32 -8.94
CA THR A 197 -2.82 45.98 -9.57
C THR A 197 -2.88 45.82 -11.09
N LYS A 198 -1.86 45.23 -11.72
CA LYS A 198 -1.81 44.98 -13.16
C LYS A 198 -2.35 43.61 -13.48
N PHE A 199 -3.49 43.56 -14.18
CA PHE A 199 -4.03 42.32 -14.73
C PHE A 199 -3.01 41.55 -15.59
N SER A 200 -2.21 42.26 -16.40
CA SER A 200 -1.13 41.69 -17.23
C SER A 200 -0.16 40.78 -16.47
N ASP A 201 0.06 41.02 -15.18
CA ASP A 201 1.00 40.25 -14.37
C ASP A 201 0.41 38.89 -13.98
N ALA A 202 -0.92 38.81 -13.84
CA ALA A 202 -1.67 37.55 -13.73
C ALA A 202 -1.70 36.82 -15.08
N VAL A 203 -1.91 37.52 -16.21
CA VAL A 203 -1.86 36.93 -17.56
C VAL A 203 -0.49 36.29 -17.81
N ALA A 204 0.60 37.01 -17.56
CA ALA A 204 1.97 36.53 -17.73
C ALA A 204 2.28 35.32 -16.81
N ARG A 205 1.79 35.33 -15.56
CA ARG A 205 1.92 34.19 -14.64
C ARG A 205 1.14 32.97 -15.12
N THR A 206 -0.07 33.16 -15.62
CA THR A 206 -0.94 32.07 -16.10
C THR A 206 -0.36 31.41 -17.35
N ARG A 207 0.13 32.21 -18.31
CA ARG A 207 0.86 31.67 -19.48
C ARG A 207 2.12 30.92 -19.07
N ARG A 208 2.87 31.42 -18.07
CA ARG A 208 4.02 30.70 -17.50
C ARG A 208 3.59 29.37 -16.90
N ALA A 209 2.60 29.34 -16.00
CA ALA A 209 2.15 28.11 -15.35
C ALA A 209 1.62 27.07 -16.35
N LEU A 210 0.82 27.48 -17.34
CA LEU A 210 0.35 26.57 -18.39
C LEU A 210 1.50 26.00 -19.25
N SER A 211 2.55 26.78 -19.51
CA SER A 211 3.76 26.27 -20.19
C SER A 211 4.65 25.38 -19.31
N GLU A 212 4.45 25.42 -17.99
CA GLU A 212 5.13 24.58 -16.98
C GLU A 212 4.31 23.32 -16.66
N PHE A 213 3.03 23.27 -17.04
CA PHE A 213 2.15 22.10 -16.85
C PHE A 213 2.50 21.01 -17.86
N ARG A 214 3.30 20.01 -17.44
CA ARG A 214 3.62 18.86 -18.29
C ARG A 214 2.48 17.85 -18.24
N LEU A 215 1.68 17.85 -19.30
CA LEU A 215 0.61 16.89 -19.56
C LEU A 215 0.92 16.09 -20.83
N GLU A 216 1.64 14.98 -20.67
CA GLU A 216 1.92 14.06 -21.78
C GLU A 216 0.93 12.91 -21.77
N GLY A 217 0.14 12.82 -22.85
CA GLY A 217 -0.51 11.57 -23.24
C GLY A 217 -1.95 11.61 -23.77
N VAL A 218 -2.69 12.71 -23.60
CA VAL A 218 -3.88 12.96 -24.42
C VAL A 218 -4.01 14.44 -24.62
N ALA A 219 -4.29 14.78 -25.87
CA ALA A 219 -4.66 16.09 -26.37
C ALA A 219 -5.54 16.89 -25.36
N VAL A 220 -4.94 17.93 -24.78
CA VAL A 220 -5.57 18.91 -23.86
C VAL A 220 -5.59 20.30 -24.51
N ASN A 221 -6.48 21.18 -24.02
CA ASN A 221 -6.66 22.53 -24.55
C ASN A 221 -5.56 23.55 -24.15
N ILE A 222 -4.42 23.13 -23.58
CA ILE A 222 -3.37 24.03 -23.07
C ILE A 222 -2.88 25.05 -24.12
N SER A 223 -2.72 24.64 -25.38
CA SER A 223 -2.29 25.57 -26.44
C SER A 223 -3.34 26.62 -26.76
N PHE A 224 -4.62 26.23 -26.77
CA PHE A 224 -5.77 27.12 -26.98
C PHE A 224 -5.90 28.12 -25.82
N LEU A 225 -5.73 27.66 -24.57
CA LEU A 225 -5.65 28.54 -23.39
C LEU A 225 -4.50 29.56 -23.51
N GLN A 226 -3.29 29.11 -23.92
CA GLN A 226 -2.15 30.01 -24.09
C GLN A 226 -2.28 30.99 -25.27
N ASN A 227 -3.11 30.67 -26.28
CA ASN A 227 -3.51 31.57 -27.36
C ASN A 227 -4.50 32.62 -26.86
N ILE A 228 -5.55 32.23 -26.13
CA ILE A 228 -6.51 33.16 -25.49
C ILE A 228 -5.77 34.16 -24.60
N LEU A 229 -4.96 33.67 -23.66
CA LEU A 229 -4.15 34.51 -22.76
C LEU A 229 -3.10 35.35 -23.52
N GLY A 230 -2.82 35.05 -24.78
CA GLY A 230 -1.90 35.78 -25.64
C GLY A 230 -2.55 36.87 -26.50
N HIS A 231 -3.88 36.92 -26.59
CA HIS A 231 -4.58 37.88 -27.43
C HIS A 231 -4.64 39.27 -26.80
N GLU A 232 -4.56 40.32 -27.63
CA GLU A 232 -4.58 41.71 -27.16
C GLU A 232 -5.91 42.06 -26.50
N ASP A 233 -7.04 41.67 -27.10
CA ASP A 233 -8.39 41.79 -26.53
C ASP A 233 -8.52 41.15 -25.14
N PHE A 234 -7.91 39.97 -24.94
CA PHE A 234 -7.91 39.33 -23.62
C PHE A 234 -7.06 40.13 -22.63
N ALA A 235 -5.82 40.47 -22.99
CA ALA A 235 -4.90 41.22 -22.14
C ALA A 235 -5.41 42.64 -21.77
N SER A 236 -6.27 43.23 -22.60
CA SER A 236 -6.94 44.52 -22.38
C SER A 236 -8.33 44.42 -21.73
N GLY A 237 -8.91 43.21 -21.61
CA GLY A 237 -10.24 42.99 -21.04
C GLY A 237 -11.42 43.24 -21.99
N GLY A 238 -11.18 43.42 -23.30
CA GLY A 238 -12.18 43.73 -24.33
C GLY A 238 -13.02 42.54 -24.83
N THR A 239 -13.05 41.43 -24.10
CA THR A 239 -13.68 40.17 -24.54
C THR A 239 -15.17 40.05 -24.16
N HIS A 240 -15.91 39.18 -24.85
CA HIS A 240 -17.33 38.94 -24.60
C HIS A 240 -17.74 37.49 -24.92
N THR A 241 -18.98 37.11 -24.56
CA THR A 241 -19.50 35.73 -24.58
C THR A 241 -19.59 35.02 -25.94
N ARG A 242 -19.22 35.71 -27.03
CA ARG A 242 -19.07 35.16 -28.38
C ARG A 242 -17.64 35.29 -28.92
N TRP A 243 -16.78 36.06 -28.28
CA TRP A 243 -15.43 36.42 -28.75
C TRP A 243 -14.56 35.18 -29.02
N VAL A 244 -14.73 34.11 -28.23
CA VAL A 244 -14.03 32.83 -28.43
C VAL A 244 -14.51 32.12 -29.70
N ASP A 245 -15.82 32.11 -29.96
CA ASP A 245 -16.42 31.50 -31.15
C ASP A 245 -16.15 32.36 -32.41
N GLU A 246 -16.12 33.69 -32.28
CA GLU A 246 -15.81 34.65 -33.35
C GLU A 246 -14.32 34.62 -33.76
N ASN A 247 -13.40 34.42 -32.82
CA ASN A 247 -11.95 34.29 -33.07
C ASN A 247 -11.48 32.82 -33.15
N MET A 248 -12.39 31.84 -33.20
CA MET A 248 -12.09 30.41 -33.06
C MET A 248 -10.98 29.93 -34.00
N ALA A 249 -10.96 30.37 -35.26
CA ALA A 249 -9.94 29.96 -36.24
C ALA A 249 -8.52 30.44 -35.88
N GLN A 250 -8.38 31.59 -35.21
CA GLN A 250 -7.11 32.12 -34.72
C GLN A 250 -6.72 31.48 -33.38
N LEU A 251 -7.69 31.23 -32.49
CA LEU A 251 -7.44 30.64 -31.18
C LEU A 251 -7.11 29.14 -31.26
N ALA A 252 -7.72 28.41 -32.20
CA ALA A 252 -7.44 27.01 -32.49
C ALA A 252 -6.15 26.80 -33.33
N ALA A 253 -5.57 27.86 -33.90
CA ALA A 253 -4.34 27.76 -34.68
C ALA A 253 -3.18 27.24 -33.82
N SER A 254 -2.49 26.21 -34.31
CA SER A 254 -1.36 25.57 -33.63
C SER A 254 -0.06 26.33 -33.87
N ASP A 255 0.04 27.54 -33.32
CA ASP A 255 1.28 28.34 -33.35
C ASP A 255 2.42 27.59 -32.66
N GLY A 256 3.34 27.06 -33.47
CA GLY A 256 4.38 26.10 -33.07
C GLY A 256 5.54 26.66 -32.24
N ASP A 257 5.41 27.84 -31.63
CA ASP A 257 6.44 28.50 -30.82
C ASP A 257 5.95 28.88 -29.40
N GLN A 258 4.98 28.12 -28.87
CA GLN A 258 4.64 28.20 -27.45
C GLN A 258 5.72 27.54 -26.59
N ARG A 259 6.66 28.35 -26.10
CA ARG A 259 7.80 27.94 -25.26
C ARG A 259 7.40 27.14 -24.01
N GLN A 260 7.45 25.82 -24.13
CA GLN A 260 7.38 24.87 -23.00
C GLN A 260 8.51 25.15 -22.00
N ARG A 261 8.23 24.90 -20.71
CA ARG A 261 9.14 25.18 -19.58
C ARG A 261 9.40 23.97 -18.67
N TYR A 262 9.05 22.78 -19.15
CA TYR A 262 9.42 21.49 -18.58
C TYR A 262 10.44 20.77 -19.48
N ILE A 263 11.08 19.71 -18.98
CA ILE A 263 11.99 18.86 -19.76
C ILE A 263 11.24 17.58 -20.12
N SER A 264 10.81 17.46 -21.37
CA SER A 264 10.12 16.27 -21.86
C SER A 264 11.09 15.11 -22.12
N SER A 265 10.99 14.07 -21.29
CA SER A 265 11.38 12.71 -21.63
C SER A 265 10.27 12.04 -22.45
N GLY A 266 10.62 11.15 -23.39
CA GLY A 266 9.66 10.56 -24.34
C GLY A 266 8.46 9.85 -23.69
N PRO A 267 7.32 9.79 -24.39
CA PRO A 267 6.01 9.68 -23.75
C PRO A 267 5.67 8.26 -23.26
N ALA A 268 4.81 8.25 -22.24
CA ALA A 268 3.77 7.24 -22.09
C ALA A 268 2.45 7.96 -21.73
N GLU A 269 1.34 7.22 -21.60
CA GLU A 269 0.00 7.82 -21.57
C GLU A 269 -0.93 7.12 -20.48
N LEU A 270 -1.42 7.81 -19.39
CA LEU A 270 -2.41 7.42 -18.31
C LEU A 270 -3.27 8.58 -17.56
N ARG A 271 -4.55 8.96 -17.91
CA ARG A 271 -5.32 10.25 -17.59
C ARG A 271 -6.69 10.01 -16.95
N GLY A 272 -7.17 10.77 -15.94
CA GLY A 272 -8.62 10.80 -15.51
C GLY A 272 -9.24 9.42 -15.15
N ALA A 273 -10.52 9.17 -14.88
CA ALA A 273 -11.69 9.94 -14.40
C ALA A 273 -12.81 8.86 -14.10
N ASP A 274 -13.72 8.89 -13.10
CA ASP A 274 -14.89 9.76 -12.90
C ASP A 274 -15.86 9.25 -11.77
N GLY A 275 -17.06 9.86 -11.62
CA GLY A 275 -18.23 9.39 -10.83
C GLY A 275 -19.19 8.45 -11.60
N TYR A 276 -20.52 8.64 -11.71
CA TYR A 276 -21.50 9.57 -11.10
C TYR A 276 -22.96 9.18 -11.48
N ALA A 277 -23.97 9.47 -10.65
CA ALA A 277 -25.44 9.40 -10.91
C ALA A 277 -26.19 10.25 -9.84
N GLY A 278 -27.49 10.59 -9.85
CA GLY A 278 -28.67 10.39 -10.73
C GLY A 278 -29.89 11.14 -10.09
N ALA A 279 -31.15 11.18 -10.58
CA ALA A 279 -31.81 10.62 -11.77
C ALA A 279 -32.93 11.59 -12.29
N ARG A 280 -34.23 11.21 -12.33
CA ARG A 280 -35.39 12.00 -12.87
C ARG A 280 -36.76 11.43 -12.38
N ILE A 281 -37.97 11.93 -12.70
CA ILE A 281 -38.54 12.51 -13.95
C ILE A 281 -39.55 13.67 -13.63
N GLU A 282 -40.10 14.31 -14.66
CA GLU A 282 -41.10 15.41 -14.64
C GLU A 282 -42.53 14.90 -15.00
N SER A 283 -43.64 15.65 -14.96
CA SER A 283 -43.95 17.10 -14.74
C SER A 283 -45.32 17.23 -14.00
N GLN A 284 -46.08 18.35 -13.85
CA GLN A 284 -46.15 19.77 -14.29
C GLN A 284 -47.01 20.52 -13.22
N ASP A 285 -47.49 21.79 -13.25
CA ASP A 285 -47.62 22.94 -14.18
C ASP A 285 -47.58 24.26 -13.31
N PRO A 286 -47.81 25.52 -13.78
CA PRO A 286 -46.93 26.62 -13.31
C PRO A 286 -47.59 27.89 -12.69
N LEU A 287 -46.74 28.72 -12.06
CA LEU A 287 -46.91 30.16 -11.74
C LEU A 287 -47.99 30.59 -10.71
N ALA A 288 -47.62 30.61 -9.42
CA ALA A 288 -48.03 31.62 -8.42
C ALA A 288 -47.04 31.60 -7.22
N LEU A 289 -46.08 32.52 -7.12
CA LEU A 289 -46.21 33.86 -6.52
C LEU A 289 -46.31 33.86 -4.97
N PHE A 290 -45.16 33.66 -4.29
CA PHE A 290 -44.78 34.28 -3.01
C PHE A 290 -43.24 34.29 -2.94
N ALA A 291 -42.50 35.40 -2.85
CA ALA A 291 -42.87 36.82 -2.88
C ALA A 291 -43.70 37.38 -1.71
N HIS A 292 -43.76 36.68 -0.55
CA HIS A 292 -44.35 37.25 0.67
C HIS A 292 -43.95 36.51 1.97
N ASP A 293 -42.65 36.32 2.25
CA ASP A 293 -42.20 36.04 3.64
C ASP A 293 -40.84 36.67 4.04
N ALA A 294 -40.28 37.53 3.18
CA ALA A 294 -39.19 38.44 3.56
C ALA A 294 -39.69 39.65 4.42
N GLU A 295 -40.93 39.60 4.92
CA GLU A 295 -41.56 40.68 5.71
C GLU A 295 -41.75 40.34 7.20
N VAL A 296 -41.48 39.09 7.64
CA VAL A 296 -41.62 38.71 9.07
C VAL A 296 -40.28 38.72 9.82
N LYS A 297 -39.17 38.28 9.23
CA LYS A 297 -37.87 38.22 9.94
C LYS A 297 -37.24 39.59 10.28
N ALA A 298 -37.70 40.67 9.65
CA ALA A 298 -37.24 42.03 9.95
C ALA A 298 -37.92 42.67 11.20
N ALA A 299 -38.49 41.87 12.10
CA ALA A 299 -39.17 42.34 13.31
C ALA A 299 -38.69 41.66 14.61
N GLN A 300 -37.71 42.30 15.27
CA GLN A 300 -37.52 42.32 16.73
C GLN A 300 -37.34 40.93 17.40
N ALA A 301 -36.13 40.40 17.52
CA ALA A 301 -35.14 40.78 18.55
C ALA A 301 -35.64 40.63 20.01
N ALA A 302 -35.08 39.62 20.69
CA ALA A 302 -34.97 39.44 22.14
C ALA A 302 -36.24 39.36 23.02
N VAL A 303 -36.56 38.14 23.45
CA VAL A 303 -36.72 37.82 24.88
C VAL A 303 -35.99 36.50 25.17
N ASP A 304 -35.15 36.50 26.20
CA ASP A 304 -34.52 35.32 26.81
C ASP A 304 -35.44 34.84 27.96
N PRO A 305 -35.74 33.53 28.03
CA PRO A 305 -35.74 32.90 29.34
C PRO A 305 -34.96 31.58 29.38
N ALA A 306 -34.39 31.33 30.56
CA ALA A 306 -33.78 30.08 30.95
C ALA A 306 -34.70 28.87 30.73
N VAL A 307 -34.08 27.70 30.52
CA VAL A 307 -34.75 26.41 30.61
C VAL A 307 -35.03 26.09 32.08
N GLU A 308 -36.11 26.68 32.61
CA GLU A 308 -36.88 26.04 33.68
C GLU A 308 -37.58 24.79 33.13
N GLU A 309 -37.88 23.81 33.99
CA GLU A 309 -38.60 22.61 33.59
C GLU A 309 -40.04 22.97 33.21
N ILE A 310 -40.33 23.08 31.91
CA ILE A 310 -41.69 23.33 31.42
C ILE A 310 -42.53 22.08 31.63
N GLN A 311 -43.10 21.95 32.83
CA GLN A 311 -44.25 21.09 33.08
C GLN A 311 -45.42 21.59 32.22
N ILE A 312 -45.63 20.95 31.06
CA ILE A 312 -46.82 21.19 30.24
C ILE A 312 -48.01 20.59 30.98
N THR A 313 -48.67 21.39 31.83
CA THR A 313 -49.91 21.01 32.48
C THR A 313 -51.07 21.04 31.49
N GLY A 314 -51.63 19.87 31.21
CA GLY A 314 -52.88 19.69 30.48
C GLY A 314 -54.12 19.96 31.35
N PRO A 315 -55.30 19.48 30.92
CA PRO A 315 -56.53 19.60 31.71
C PRO A 315 -56.36 19.08 33.14
N ASP A 316 -57.02 19.79 34.07
CA ASP A 316 -57.10 19.48 35.51
C ASP A 316 -55.75 19.32 36.26
N GLY A 317 -54.63 19.74 35.66
CA GLY A 317 -53.29 19.73 36.27
C GLY A 317 -52.42 18.52 35.90
N SER A 318 -52.84 17.71 34.93
CA SER A 318 -52.10 16.55 34.43
C SER A 318 -50.80 16.93 33.69
N LEU A 319 -49.71 16.16 33.84
CA LEU A 319 -48.39 16.41 33.27
C LEU A 319 -48.23 15.77 31.87
N GLY A 320 -47.75 16.53 30.89
CA GLY A 320 -47.53 16.07 29.52
C GLY A 320 -46.33 15.12 29.34
N LEU A 321 -46.57 13.97 28.70
CA LEU A 321 -45.54 13.04 28.21
C LEU A 321 -45.07 13.46 26.82
N ILE A 322 -43.92 14.13 26.75
CA ILE A 322 -43.37 14.67 25.49
C ILE A 322 -42.63 13.63 24.65
N ALA A 323 -42.70 13.77 23.33
CA ALA A 323 -41.80 13.08 22.41
C ALA A 323 -40.37 13.65 22.52
N PRO A 324 -39.33 12.83 22.79
CA PRO A 324 -37.95 13.29 22.90
C PRO A 324 -37.27 13.51 21.54
N ILE A 325 -37.94 13.16 20.44
CA ILE A 325 -37.48 13.29 19.05
C ILE A 325 -38.68 13.51 18.13
N GLN A 326 -38.45 13.98 16.89
CA GLN A 326 -39.43 13.93 15.81
C GLN A 326 -39.46 12.52 15.17
N GLY A 327 -40.65 11.97 14.92
CA GLY A 327 -40.83 10.65 14.30
C GLY A 327 -42.30 10.28 14.09
N THR A 328 -42.57 9.04 13.65
CA THR A 328 -43.93 8.53 13.42
C THR A 328 -44.37 7.62 14.58
N ILE A 329 -45.59 7.79 15.07
CA ILE A 329 -46.17 6.94 16.12
C ILE A 329 -46.42 5.53 15.58
N VAL A 330 -45.68 4.54 16.08
CA VAL A 330 -45.79 3.11 15.73
C VAL A 330 -46.87 2.42 16.57
N SER A 331 -46.96 2.76 17.85
CA SER A 331 -48.02 2.32 18.75
C SER A 331 -48.30 3.39 19.83
N ILE A 332 -49.50 3.33 20.39
CA ILE A 332 -49.83 3.91 21.70
C ILE A 332 -50.53 2.80 22.47
N ASP A 333 -49.99 2.48 23.64
CA ASP A 333 -50.27 1.24 24.36
C ASP A 333 -51.17 1.46 25.60
N VAL A 334 -51.76 2.66 25.72
CA VAL A 334 -52.60 3.14 26.82
C VAL A 334 -53.75 4.01 26.31
N ALA A 335 -54.83 4.13 27.10
CA ALA A 335 -56.01 4.94 26.80
C ALA A 335 -56.36 5.92 27.94
N PRO A 336 -57.14 6.99 27.67
CA PRO A 336 -57.68 7.87 28.70
C PRO A 336 -58.50 7.10 29.75
N GLY A 337 -58.04 7.16 31.00
CA GLY A 337 -58.57 6.40 32.14
C GLY A 337 -57.62 5.34 32.71
N ASP A 338 -56.56 4.96 31.99
CA ASP A 338 -55.65 3.90 32.41
C ASP A 338 -54.66 4.35 33.51
N GLU A 339 -54.43 3.46 34.48
CA GLU A 339 -53.37 3.58 35.49
C GLU A 339 -52.01 3.16 34.91
N VAL A 340 -51.05 4.09 34.83
CA VAL A 340 -49.67 3.85 34.38
C VAL A 340 -48.67 4.04 35.52
N ARG A 341 -47.60 3.24 35.53
CA ARG A 341 -46.49 3.36 36.50
C ARG A 341 -45.29 4.04 35.88
N GLN A 342 -44.49 4.76 36.68
CA GLN A 342 -43.21 5.30 36.24
C GLN A 342 -42.34 4.21 35.57
N GLY A 343 -41.82 4.51 34.37
CA GLY A 343 -41.05 3.57 33.55
C GLY A 343 -41.87 2.60 32.68
N GLN A 344 -43.21 2.58 32.80
CA GLN A 344 -44.08 1.78 31.92
C GLN A 344 -44.13 2.38 30.51
N GLN A 345 -44.07 1.54 29.47
CA GLN A 345 -44.25 1.98 28.08
C GLN A 345 -45.65 2.56 27.84
N VAL A 346 -45.71 3.67 27.12
CA VAL A 346 -46.92 4.43 26.77
C VAL A 346 -47.11 4.51 25.25
N ALA A 347 -46.02 4.69 24.50
CA ALA A 347 -46.04 4.76 23.03
C ALA A 347 -44.68 4.35 22.44
N VAL A 348 -44.64 4.11 21.13
CA VAL A 348 -43.41 3.87 20.35
C VAL A 348 -43.34 4.84 19.17
N VAL A 349 -42.17 5.45 18.96
CA VAL A 349 -41.89 6.40 17.87
C VAL A 349 -40.81 5.85 16.94
N GLU A 350 -41.10 5.65 15.64
CA GLU A 350 -40.08 5.37 14.64
C GLU A 350 -39.45 6.67 14.15
N ALA A 351 -38.13 6.77 14.24
CA ALA A 351 -37.34 7.78 13.57
C ALA A 351 -36.12 7.13 12.91
N MET A 352 -35.85 7.45 11.64
CA MET A 352 -34.65 6.98 10.92
C MET A 352 -34.43 5.44 10.94
N LYS A 353 -35.52 4.65 10.91
CA LYS A 353 -35.55 3.18 11.05
C LYS A 353 -35.19 2.64 12.45
N MET A 354 -35.30 3.47 13.49
CA MET A 354 -35.11 3.08 14.88
C MET A 354 -36.38 3.40 15.69
N GLU A 355 -36.93 2.39 16.35
CA GLU A 355 -38.03 2.54 17.30
C GLU A 355 -37.53 3.08 18.65
N HIS A 356 -38.23 4.07 19.18
CA HIS A 356 -37.95 4.71 20.46
C HIS A 356 -39.17 4.55 21.38
N ILE A 357 -38.97 3.86 22.51
CA ILE A 357 -40.01 3.64 23.53
C ILE A 357 -40.19 4.91 24.36
N ILE A 358 -41.41 5.41 24.40
CA ILE A 358 -41.84 6.51 25.27
C ILE A 358 -42.40 5.89 26.55
N ALA A 359 -41.74 6.14 27.68
CA ALA A 359 -42.13 5.61 28.99
C ALA A 359 -42.72 6.70 29.90
N ALA A 360 -43.65 6.30 30.79
CA ALA A 360 -44.28 7.18 31.76
C ALA A 360 -43.27 7.81 32.73
N SER A 361 -43.30 9.13 32.87
CA SER A 361 -42.35 9.92 33.66
C SER A 361 -42.65 9.93 35.16
N THR A 362 -43.91 9.72 35.55
CA THR A 362 -44.37 9.44 36.92
C THR A 362 -45.45 8.36 36.89
N SER A 363 -45.88 7.89 38.07
CA SER A 363 -47.03 7.01 38.23
C SER A 363 -48.31 7.84 38.33
N GLY A 364 -49.34 7.50 37.56
CA GLY A 364 -50.59 8.25 37.55
C GLY A 364 -51.61 7.75 36.53
N ILE A 365 -52.72 8.47 36.38
CA ILE A 365 -53.81 8.11 35.47
C ILE A 365 -53.70 8.93 34.18
N ILE A 366 -53.72 8.26 33.02
CA ILE A 366 -53.78 8.93 31.71
C ILE A 366 -55.11 9.70 31.63
N ARG A 367 -55.05 11.02 31.44
CA ARG A 367 -56.24 11.89 31.27
C ARG A 367 -56.59 12.14 29.82
N GLU A 368 -55.60 12.24 28.95
CA GLU A 368 -55.78 12.53 27.53
C GLU A 368 -54.64 11.88 26.73
N VAL A 369 -54.96 11.42 25.52
CA VAL A 369 -54.01 10.95 24.51
C VAL A 369 -54.25 11.82 23.28
N THR A 370 -53.21 12.52 22.81
CA THR A 370 -53.31 13.62 21.84
C THR A 370 -53.07 13.19 20.40
N MET A 371 -52.56 11.98 20.20
CA MET A 371 -52.10 11.45 18.90
C MET A 371 -52.61 10.02 18.69
N THR A 372 -52.42 9.47 17.49
CA THR A 372 -52.80 8.11 17.10
C THR A 372 -51.71 7.42 16.28
N GLN A 373 -51.83 6.10 16.09
CA GLN A 373 -50.91 5.31 15.28
C GLN A 373 -50.86 5.84 13.84
N GLY A 374 -49.65 6.12 13.35
CA GLY A 374 -49.39 6.70 12.03
C GLY A 374 -49.25 8.22 12.00
N ASP A 375 -49.56 8.93 13.09
CA ASP A 375 -49.31 10.38 13.17
C ASP A 375 -47.80 10.68 13.26
N VAL A 376 -47.38 11.85 12.74
CA VAL A 376 -46.00 12.33 12.86
C VAL A 376 -45.90 13.30 14.03
N VAL A 377 -45.23 12.88 15.10
CA VAL A 377 -44.96 13.70 16.27
C VAL A 377 -43.68 14.53 16.08
N ARG A 378 -43.67 15.75 16.62
CA ARG A 378 -42.50 16.63 16.69
C ARG A 378 -41.88 16.59 18.08
N GLU A 379 -40.57 16.80 18.14
CA GLU A 379 -39.83 16.91 19.41
C GLU A 379 -40.47 17.94 20.36
N GLY A 380 -40.56 17.60 21.64
CA GLY A 380 -41.18 18.41 22.69
C GLY A 380 -42.71 18.43 22.72
N TYR A 381 -43.41 17.73 21.80
CA TYR A 381 -44.88 17.69 21.79
C TYR A 381 -45.43 16.59 22.71
N PRO A 382 -46.43 16.87 23.57
CA PRO A 382 -47.04 15.86 24.43
C PRO A 382 -47.88 14.86 23.62
N ILE A 383 -47.59 13.56 23.76
CA ILE A 383 -48.34 12.42 23.18
C ILE A 383 -49.52 12.02 24.08
N ALA A 384 -49.37 12.20 25.39
CA ALA A 384 -50.39 11.94 26.40
C ALA A 384 -50.21 12.86 27.61
N PHE A 385 -51.20 12.91 28.50
CA PHE A 385 -51.15 13.63 29.78
C PHE A 385 -51.45 12.68 30.95
N ILE A 386 -50.60 12.68 31.99
CA ILE A 386 -50.75 11.86 33.21
C ILE A 386 -51.13 12.75 34.40
N GLU A 387 -52.22 12.45 35.12
CA GLU A 387 -52.45 13.00 36.46
C GLU A 387 -51.76 12.11 37.50
N GLU A 388 -50.82 12.67 38.27
CA GLU A 388 -50.06 11.94 39.29
C GLU A 388 -50.97 11.40 40.41
N ALA A 389 -50.85 10.11 40.73
CA ALA A 389 -51.72 9.43 41.70
C ALA A 389 -51.02 8.26 42.40
N GLU A 390 -51.36 8.01 43.67
CA GLU A 390 -50.88 6.84 44.43
C GLU A 390 -51.52 5.53 43.91
N ILE A 391 -50.95 4.97 42.84
CA ILE A 391 -51.32 3.67 42.31
C ILE A 391 -50.71 2.56 43.18
N SER A 392 -51.54 1.63 43.67
CA SER A 392 -51.11 0.59 44.60
C SER A 392 -50.40 -0.57 43.90
N GLY A 393 -49.10 -0.42 43.64
CA GLY A 393 -48.23 -1.50 43.17
C GLY A 393 -46.83 -1.01 42.84
N GLY A 394 -45.80 -1.67 43.41
CA GLY A 394 -44.41 -1.26 43.28
C GLY A 394 -43.84 -1.28 41.86
N ASP A 395 -42.63 -0.74 41.74
CA ASP A 395 -41.91 -0.42 40.50
C ASP A 395 -42.02 -1.51 39.42
N ALA A 396 -42.41 -1.10 38.21
CA ALA A 396 -42.52 -2.01 37.07
C ALA A 396 -41.16 -2.56 36.57
N ALA A 397 -40.05 -1.94 37.01
CA ALA A 397 -38.69 -2.18 36.50
C ALA A 397 -38.17 -3.63 36.68
N ASP A 398 -38.67 -4.38 37.67
CA ASP A 398 -38.24 -5.77 37.91
C ASP A 398 -39.08 -6.83 37.17
N ALA A 399 -40.19 -6.45 36.53
CA ALA A 399 -41.12 -7.38 35.89
C ALA A 399 -40.59 -7.99 34.57
N THR A 400 -39.62 -7.34 33.91
CA THR A 400 -39.19 -7.67 32.54
C THR A 400 -37.79 -8.28 32.45
N ARG A 401 -37.18 -8.64 33.59
CA ARG A 401 -35.91 -9.41 33.62
C ARG A 401 -36.14 -10.90 33.38
N THR A 402 -36.63 -11.24 32.20
CA THR A 402 -36.50 -12.59 31.66
C THR A 402 -35.01 -12.95 31.63
N ALA A 403 -34.64 -14.07 32.25
CA ALA A 403 -33.24 -14.51 32.26
C ALA A 403 -32.81 -14.83 30.81
N LEU A 404 -31.88 -14.04 30.28
CA LEU A 404 -31.28 -14.26 28.97
C LEU A 404 -30.44 -15.54 29.00
N ASP A 405 -30.85 -16.52 28.21
CA ASP A 405 -30.03 -17.68 27.89
C ASP A 405 -28.87 -17.23 27.00
N LEU A 406 -27.64 -17.35 27.51
CA LEU A 406 -26.42 -16.95 26.79
C LEU A 406 -25.93 -18.03 25.83
N ASP A 407 -26.41 -19.28 25.97
CA ASP A 407 -26.11 -20.39 25.07
C ASP A 407 -27.11 -20.47 23.90
N HIS A 408 -28.17 -19.64 23.90
CA HIS A 408 -29.12 -19.54 22.79
C HIS A 408 -28.51 -18.85 21.56
N ILE A 409 -28.12 -19.66 20.58
CA ILE A 409 -27.74 -19.21 19.24
C ILE A 409 -28.99 -18.67 18.51
N ARG A 410 -28.96 -17.38 18.14
CA ARG A 410 -29.99 -16.73 17.31
C ARG A 410 -29.93 -17.23 15.86
N ASP A 411 -31.06 -17.19 15.16
CA ASP A 411 -31.17 -17.60 13.75
C ASP A 411 -30.17 -16.91 12.81
N ASP A 412 -29.89 -15.61 13.02
CA ASP A 412 -28.93 -14.84 12.20
C ASP A 412 -27.46 -15.25 12.46
N LEU A 413 -27.14 -15.61 13.70
CA LEU A 413 -25.86 -16.20 14.06
C LEU A 413 -25.74 -17.63 13.52
N GLN A 414 -26.79 -18.44 13.58
CA GLN A 414 -26.81 -19.78 13.02
C GLN A 414 -26.59 -19.75 11.50
N GLU A 415 -27.25 -18.84 10.76
CA GLU A 415 -27.00 -18.70 9.32
C GLU A 415 -25.54 -18.31 9.03
N SER A 416 -24.93 -17.48 9.88
CA SER A 416 -23.51 -17.14 9.78
C SER A 416 -22.61 -18.37 10.02
N LEU A 417 -22.90 -19.18 11.04
CA LEU A 417 -22.15 -20.42 11.32
C LEU A 417 -22.28 -21.44 10.18
N ASP A 418 -23.49 -21.67 9.67
CA ASP A 418 -23.76 -22.56 8.53
C ASP A 418 -23.02 -22.10 7.26
N ARG A 419 -22.95 -20.79 7.02
CA ARG A 419 -22.19 -20.20 5.91
C ARG A 419 -20.68 -20.41 6.07
N HIS A 420 -20.14 -20.36 7.30
CA HIS A 420 -18.72 -20.63 7.57
C HIS A 420 -18.39 -22.13 7.46
N ALA A 421 -19.33 -23.01 7.83
CA ALA A 421 -19.15 -24.46 7.82
C ALA A 421 -18.74 -25.01 6.43
N PHE A 422 -19.26 -24.44 5.34
CA PHE A 422 -18.85 -24.78 3.95
C PHE A 422 -17.34 -24.65 3.69
N THR A 423 -16.62 -23.85 4.48
CA THR A 423 -15.17 -23.62 4.30
C THR A 423 -14.31 -24.62 5.07
N LEU A 424 -14.91 -25.43 5.95
CA LEU A 424 -14.21 -26.36 6.86
C LEU A 424 -14.09 -27.76 6.26
N ASP A 425 -12.95 -28.42 6.50
CA ASP A 425 -12.62 -29.69 5.84
C ASP A 425 -13.60 -30.83 6.18
N GLU A 426 -14.17 -30.84 7.40
CA GLU A 426 -15.18 -31.81 7.85
C GLU A 426 -16.45 -31.83 6.98
N ASN A 427 -16.81 -30.68 6.39
CA ASN A 427 -17.96 -30.50 5.51
C ASN A 427 -17.60 -30.68 4.02
N ARG A 428 -16.32 -30.93 3.71
CA ARG A 428 -15.75 -30.99 2.35
C ARG A 428 -15.18 -32.37 2.02
N GLN A 429 -15.81 -33.43 2.57
CA GLN A 429 -15.30 -34.80 2.62
C GLN A 429 -14.82 -35.38 1.28
N GLU A 430 -15.48 -35.06 0.15
CA GLU A 430 -15.04 -35.51 -1.18
C GLU A 430 -13.69 -34.88 -1.58
N ALA A 431 -13.52 -33.57 -1.35
CA ALA A 431 -12.27 -32.86 -1.61
C ALA A 431 -11.15 -33.38 -0.71
N VAL A 432 -11.43 -33.58 0.58
CA VAL A 432 -10.50 -34.16 1.57
C VAL A 432 -10.05 -35.56 1.14
N ALA A 433 -11.00 -36.45 0.80
CA ALA A 433 -10.68 -37.81 0.36
C ALA A 433 -9.83 -37.81 -0.93
N LYS A 434 -10.17 -36.95 -1.90
CA LYS A 434 -9.45 -36.82 -3.18
C LYS A 434 -8.05 -36.25 -3.05
N HIS A 435 -7.81 -35.36 -2.08
CA HIS A 435 -6.49 -34.79 -1.81
C HIS A 435 -5.63 -35.76 -0.98
N LYS A 436 -6.18 -36.33 0.09
CA LYS A 436 -5.50 -37.36 0.92
C LYS A 436 -5.20 -38.65 0.17
N ALA A 437 -5.97 -38.99 -0.87
CA ALA A 437 -5.64 -40.10 -1.79
C ALA A 437 -4.33 -39.90 -2.59
N ARG A 438 -3.75 -38.69 -2.61
CA ARG A 438 -2.41 -38.41 -3.14
C ARG A 438 -1.30 -38.50 -2.08
N GLY A 439 -1.66 -38.75 -0.82
CA GLY A 439 -0.77 -38.58 0.33
C GLY A 439 -0.66 -37.14 0.83
N TYR A 440 -1.42 -36.19 0.26
CA TYR A 440 -1.32 -34.77 0.58
C TYR A 440 -2.26 -34.38 1.73
N ARG A 441 -1.81 -33.43 2.56
CA ARG A 441 -2.58 -32.82 3.66
C ARG A 441 -3.36 -31.62 3.17
N MET A 442 -4.53 -31.39 3.75
CA MET A 442 -5.34 -30.21 3.45
C MET A 442 -4.61 -28.92 3.85
N VAL A 443 -4.98 -27.82 3.21
CA VAL A 443 -4.39 -26.51 3.47
C VAL A 443 -4.61 -26.08 4.94
N ARG A 444 -5.80 -26.32 5.50
CA ARG A 444 -6.11 -26.02 6.92
C ARG A 444 -5.31 -26.90 7.88
N GLU A 445 -5.10 -28.17 7.56
CA GLU A 445 -4.22 -29.07 8.34
C GLU A 445 -2.74 -28.62 8.33
N SER A 446 -2.33 -27.86 7.31
CA SER A 446 -0.96 -27.33 7.20
C SER A 446 -0.83 -26.00 7.96
N ILE A 447 -1.84 -25.12 7.87
CA ILE A 447 -1.93 -23.89 8.67
C ILE A 447 -1.99 -24.23 10.16
N ALA A 448 -2.82 -25.19 10.57
CA ALA A 448 -2.99 -25.57 11.97
C ALA A 448 -1.74 -26.21 12.63
N GLN A 449 -0.77 -26.69 11.83
CA GLN A 449 0.54 -27.06 12.36
C GLN A 449 1.49 -25.86 12.43
N LEU A 450 1.39 -24.94 11.46
CA LEU A 450 2.27 -23.77 11.34
C LEU A 450 2.03 -22.74 12.44
N VAL A 451 0.76 -22.47 12.75
CA VAL A 451 0.35 -21.42 13.69
C VAL A 451 0.25 -21.94 15.11
N ASP A 452 0.35 -21.03 16.07
CA ASP A 452 0.12 -21.35 17.48
C ASP A 452 -1.40 -21.51 17.75
N ASP A 453 -1.78 -22.42 18.66
CA ASP A 453 -3.18 -22.85 18.85
C ASP A 453 -4.14 -21.67 19.10
N GLY A 454 -5.23 -21.61 18.31
CA GLY A 454 -6.24 -20.55 18.40
C GLY A 454 -5.84 -19.17 17.84
N SER A 455 -4.58 -18.98 17.42
CA SER A 455 -4.09 -17.66 16.98
C SER A 455 -4.55 -17.23 15.58
N PHE A 456 -4.90 -18.17 14.69
CA PHE A 456 -5.21 -17.87 13.28
C PHE A 456 -6.57 -17.21 13.10
N GLN A 457 -6.55 -15.92 12.77
CA GLN A 457 -7.72 -15.11 12.43
C GLN A 457 -7.88 -15.07 10.91
N GLU A 458 -8.79 -15.89 10.35
CA GLU A 458 -9.01 -15.92 8.90
C GLU A 458 -9.76 -14.67 8.40
N TYR A 459 -9.19 -14.00 7.41
CA TYR A 459 -9.83 -12.89 6.72
C TYR A 459 -10.67 -13.40 5.56
N TRP A 460 -11.91 -12.90 5.46
CA TRP A 460 -12.82 -13.22 4.35
C TRP A 460 -12.93 -14.74 4.04
N PRO A 461 -13.35 -15.59 4.99
CA PRO A 461 -13.64 -17.00 4.72
C PRO A 461 -14.84 -17.17 3.77
N LEU A 462 -15.86 -16.31 3.90
CA LEU A 462 -17.13 -16.40 3.16
C LEU A 462 -17.08 -15.92 1.69
N ILE A 463 -15.91 -15.59 1.14
CA ILE A 463 -15.83 -15.26 -0.29
C ILE A 463 -15.92 -16.52 -1.15
N VAL A 464 -16.43 -16.34 -2.36
CA VAL A 464 -16.54 -17.39 -3.38
C VAL A 464 -15.95 -16.89 -4.70
N ALA A 465 -15.67 -17.81 -5.62
CA ALA A 465 -15.22 -17.48 -6.96
C ALA A 465 -16.19 -16.52 -7.67
N GLN A 466 -15.65 -15.60 -8.49
CA GLN A 466 -16.48 -14.73 -9.31
C GLN A 466 -16.99 -15.51 -10.54
N GLN A 467 -17.96 -16.41 -10.35
CA GLN A 467 -18.55 -17.26 -11.40
C GLN A 467 -20.10 -17.29 -11.34
N HIS A 468 -20.70 -16.15 -10.99
CA HIS A 468 -22.14 -15.96 -10.79
C HIS A 468 -22.93 -16.00 -12.11
N GLN A 469 -22.27 -15.85 -13.26
CA GLN A 469 -22.85 -16.06 -14.59
C GLN A 469 -23.01 -17.56 -14.92
N ARG A 470 -22.52 -18.47 -14.06
CA ARG A 470 -22.43 -19.92 -14.30
C ARG A 470 -23.03 -20.77 -13.18
N HIS A 471 -23.00 -20.27 -11.95
CA HIS A 471 -23.33 -21.00 -10.74
C HIS A 471 -24.16 -20.12 -9.78
N ASP A 472 -25.13 -20.73 -9.11
CA ASP A 472 -25.84 -20.09 -8.00
C ASP A 472 -24.96 -19.99 -6.73
N MET A 473 -25.45 -19.26 -5.73
CA MET A 473 -24.69 -19.00 -4.50
C MET A 473 -24.36 -20.25 -3.70
N ASP A 474 -25.17 -21.32 -3.76
CA ASP A 474 -24.96 -22.53 -2.95
C ASP A 474 -23.97 -23.47 -3.64
N ALA A 475 -24.03 -23.57 -4.97
CA ALA A 475 -22.98 -24.17 -5.77
C ALA A 475 -21.63 -23.43 -5.62
N LEU A 476 -21.64 -22.10 -5.52
CA LEU A 476 -20.45 -21.30 -5.24
C LEU A 476 -19.90 -21.53 -3.83
N ARG A 477 -20.75 -21.46 -2.78
CA ARG A 477 -20.37 -21.73 -1.38
C ARG A 477 -19.77 -23.12 -1.21
N LYS A 478 -20.44 -24.15 -1.75
CA LYS A 478 -20.06 -25.56 -1.57
C LYS A 478 -18.80 -25.97 -2.33
N ASN A 479 -18.64 -25.50 -3.57
CA ASN A 479 -17.58 -25.99 -4.46
C ASN A 479 -16.40 -25.02 -4.61
N MET A 480 -16.58 -23.75 -4.28
CA MET A 480 -15.58 -22.67 -4.44
C MET A 480 -15.39 -21.79 -3.18
N PRO A 481 -15.33 -22.36 -1.95
CA PRO A 481 -15.14 -21.59 -0.71
C PRO A 481 -13.78 -20.87 -0.66
N GLY A 482 -13.73 -19.73 0.03
CA GLY A 482 -12.53 -18.88 0.16
C GLY A 482 -11.95 -18.36 -1.16
N ASP A 483 -12.69 -18.50 -2.27
CA ASP A 483 -12.16 -18.42 -3.64
C ASP A 483 -10.88 -19.27 -3.87
N GLY A 484 -10.69 -20.34 -3.10
CA GLY A 484 -9.50 -21.19 -3.16
C GLY A 484 -8.24 -20.59 -2.52
N VAL A 485 -8.35 -19.59 -1.66
CA VAL A 485 -7.28 -19.15 -0.75
C VAL A 485 -7.79 -19.04 0.69
N VAL A 486 -7.14 -19.74 1.60
CA VAL A 486 -7.25 -19.54 3.06
C VAL A 486 -6.16 -18.56 3.46
N ALA A 487 -6.49 -17.46 4.13
CA ALA A 487 -5.49 -16.45 4.51
C ALA A 487 -5.91 -15.62 5.71
N GLY A 488 -4.94 -15.18 6.50
CA GLY A 488 -5.18 -14.42 7.72
C GLY A 488 -3.91 -14.06 8.48
N THR A 489 -4.09 -13.55 9.69
CA THR A 489 -3.00 -13.26 10.64
C THR A 489 -2.94 -14.35 11.72
N ALA A 490 -1.76 -14.65 12.23
CA ALA A 490 -1.52 -15.66 13.27
C ALA A 490 -0.35 -15.28 14.18
N ALA A 491 -0.17 -16.05 15.25
CA ALA A 491 1.12 -16.20 15.92
C ALA A 491 1.81 -17.49 15.42
N ILE A 492 3.14 -17.47 15.36
CA ILE A 492 4.00 -18.62 15.02
C ILE A 492 5.20 -18.62 15.98
N ASN A 493 5.45 -19.75 16.64
CA ASN A 493 6.55 -19.96 17.59
C ASN A 493 6.39 -19.20 18.93
N GLY A 494 5.16 -18.92 19.38
CA GLY A 494 4.86 -18.25 20.66
C GLY A 494 5.36 -18.96 21.92
N ASP A 495 5.80 -20.23 21.84
CA ASP A 495 6.47 -20.95 22.94
C ASP A 495 7.91 -20.44 23.23
N ASP A 496 8.54 -19.77 22.27
CA ASP A 496 9.92 -19.25 22.37
C ASP A 496 10.04 -17.73 22.12
N PHE A 497 9.00 -17.05 21.60
CA PHE A 497 9.02 -15.62 21.27
C PHE A 497 7.72 -14.89 21.69
N ASP A 498 7.78 -13.57 21.94
CA ASP A 498 6.60 -12.80 22.37
C ASP A 498 5.57 -12.52 21.26
N ASP A 499 4.36 -12.06 21.61
CA ASP A 499 3.27 -11.69 20.69
C ASP A 499 3.69 -10.70 19.58
N ALA A 500 4.72 -9.89 19.82
CA ALA A 500 5.22 -8.91 18.85
C ALA A 500 6.26 -9.53 17.89
N GLN A 501 6.90 -10.63 18.26
CA GLN A 501 7.84 -11.42 17.46
C GLN A 501 7.17 -12.62 16.77
N SER A 502 6.11 -13.19 17.36
CA SER A 502 5.38 -14.35 16.85
C SER A 502 4.40 -14.00 15.73
N ARG A 503 3.90 -12.75 15.68
CA ARG A 503 2.91 -12.31 14.68
C ARG A 503 3.37 -12.56 13.23
N ALA A 504 2.50 -13.12 12.41
CA ALA A 504 2.73 -13.38 10.99
C ALA A 504 1.45 -13.27 10.15
N VAL A 505 1.64 -13.10 8.83
CA VAL A 505 0.60 -13.24 7.82
C VAL A 505 0.76 -14.59 7.13
N VAL A 506 -0.31 -15.37 7.05
CA VAL A 506 -0.33 -16.66 6.34
C VAL A 506 -1.28 -16.55 5.15
N VAL A 507 -0.78 -16.92 3.97
CA VAL A 507 -1.54 -16.97 2.71
C VAL A 507 -1.36 -18.36 2.10
N ALA A 508 -2.45 -19.08 1.87
CA ALA A 508 -2.37 -20.47 1.47
C ALA A 508 -3.41 -20.81 0.39
N TYR A 509 -2.94 -21.27 -0.76
CA TYR A 509 -3.81 -21.73 -1.84
C TYR A 509 -4.40 -23.12 -1.51
N ASP A 510 -5.69 -23.29 -1.77
CA ASP A 510 -6.37 -24.57 -1.67
C ASP A 510 -6.44 -25.21 -3.07
N TYR A 511 -5.54 -26.17 -3.34
CA TYR A 511 -5.53 -26.88 -4.62
C TYR A 511 -6.82 -27.66 -4.92
N THR A 512 -7.64 -27.97 -3.91
CA THR A 512 -8.92 -28.64 -4.13
C THR A 512 -9.98 -27.72 -4.74
N VAL A 513 -9.86 -26.40 -4.57
CA VAL A 513 -10.69 -25.39 -5.24
C VAL A 513 -10.01 -24.96 -6.54
N LEU A 514 -10.60 -25.35 -7.67
CA LEU A 514 -10.19 -24.90 -9.01
C LEU A 514 -8.67 -25.01 -9.27
N ALA A 515 -8.03 -26.07 -8.76
CA ALA A 515 -6.58 -26.33 -8.87
C ALA A 515 -5.69 -25.20 -8.32
N GLY A 516 -6.11 -24.53 -7.23
CA GLY A 516 -5.35 -23.46 -6.58
C GLY A 516 -5.12 -22.25 -7.49
N THR A 517 -5.98 -22.05 -8.49
CA THR A 517 -5.79 -21.00 -9.50
C THR A 517 -6.17 -19.62 -8.97
N GLN A 518 -5.44 -18.63 -9.46
CA GLN A 518 -5.55 -17.22 -9.13
C GLN A 518 -6.80 -16.59 -9.76
N GLY A 519 -7.84 -16.44 -8.94
CA GLY A 519 -9.13 -15.85 -9.28
C GLY A 519 -9.26 -14.43 -8.75
N ARG A 520 -10.29 -13.71 -9.20
CA ARG A 520 -10.41 -12.28 -8.86
C ARG A 520 -10.69 -11.99 -7.39
N LYS A 521 -11.36 -12.88 -6.66
CA LYS A 521 -11.64 -12.68 -5.23
C LYS A 521 -10.48 -13.15 -4.36
N ASN A 522 -9.71 -14.15 -4.80
CA ASN A 522 -8.47 -14.53 -4.12
C ASN A 522 -7.29 -13.59 -4.39
N HIS A 523 -7.23 -12.90 -5.53
CA HIS A 523 -6.34 -11.73 -5.72
C HIS A 523 -6.68 -10.62 -4.73
N TYR A 524 -7.96 -10.22 -4.65
CA TYR A 524 -8.43 -9.24 -3.66
C TYR A 524 -8.13 -9.64 -2.20
N LYS A 525 -8.29 -10.94 -1.85
CA LYS A 525 -7.90 -11.49 -0.53
C LYS A 525 -6.40 -11.35 -0.28
N GLN A 526 -5.56 -11.68 -1.26
CA GLN A 526 -4.10 -11.56 -1.16
C GLN A 526 -3.62 -10.11 -1.05
N ASP A 527 -4.14 -9.19 -1.85
CA ASP A 527 -3.73 -7.78 -1.85
C ASP A 527 -3.91 -7.15 -0.45
N ARG A 528 -4.99 -7.50 0.26
CA ARG A 528 -5.21 -7.07 1.65
C ARG A 528 -4.21 -7.70 2.62
N MET A 529 -3.89 -8.98 2.47
CA MET A 529 -2.88 -9.65 3.32
C MET A 529 -1.49 -9.02 3.11
N PHE A 530 -1.16 -8.65 1.87
CA PHE A 530 0.12 -8.04 1.53
C PHE A 530 0.20 -6.58 2.02
N GLU A 531 -0.89 -5.80 1.95
CA GLU A 531 -0.95 -4.47 2.59
C GLU A 531 -0.80 -4.56 4.11
N LEU A 532 -1.45 -5.51 4.78
CA LEU A 532 -1.29 -5.72 6.23
C LEU A 532 0.17 -6.09 6.59
N ALA A 533 0.81 -6.99 5.85
CA ALA A 533 2.21 -7.33 6.02
C ALA A 533 3.12 -6.10 5.82
N GLN A 534 2.89 -5.31 4.76
CA GLN A 534 3.66 -4.11 4.43
C GLN A 534 3.52 -3.00 5.47
N ARG A 535 2.30 -2.82 5.99
CA ARG A 535 1.96 -1.76 6.95
C ARG A 535 2.42 -2.07 8.37
N PHE A 536 2.17 -3.28 8.85
CA PHE A 536 2.46 -3.68 10.24
C PHE A 536 3.76 -4.47 10.40
N LYS A 537 4.56 -4.58 9.33
CA LYS A 537 5.88 -5.26 9.29
C LYS A 537 5.81 -6.70 9.79
N MET A 538 4.77 -7.43 9.37
CA MET A 538 4.59 -8.84 9.72
C MET A 538 5.27 -9.74 8.69
N PRO A 539 6.10 -10.73 9.11
CA PRO A 539 6.56 -11.81 8.25
C PRO A 539 5.41 -12.48 7.49
N LEU A 540 5.69 -13.01 6.30
CA LEU A 540 4.70 -13.65 5.45
C LEU A 540 5.07 -15.08 5.07
N ILE A 541 4.13 -16.01 5.25
CA ILE A 541 4.25 -17.40 4.84
C ILE A 541 3.25 -17.68 3.72
N LEU A 542 3.75 -18.16 2.58
CA LEU A 542 2.98 -18.44 1.36
C LEU A 542 3.00 -19.94 1.03
N PHE A 543 1.86 -20.64 1.15
CA PHE A 543 1.70 -21.98 0.56
C PHE A 543 1.22 -21.85 -0.89
N ALA A 544 2.12 -22.06 -1.84
CA ALA A 544 1.96 -21.65 -3.24
C ALA A 544 1.37 -22.71 -4.21
N GLU A 545 0.82 -23.84 -3.74
CA GLU A 545 0.29 -24.89 -4.63
C GLU A 545 -0.90 -24.37 -5.49
N GLY A 546 -0.69 -24.23 -6.80
CA GLY A 546 -1.69 -23.68 -7.72
C GLY A 546 -1.25 -23.56 -9.18
N GLY A 547 -2.24 -23.52 -10.07
CA GLY A 547 -2.06 -23.51 -11.52
C GLY A 547 -1.85 -22.13 -12.18
N GLY A 548 -1.72 -21.05 -11.41
CA GLY A 548 -1.62 -19.68 -11.94
C GLY A 548 -2.98 -19.04 -12.29
N GLY A 549 -2.96 -18.02 -13.15
CA GLY A 549 -4.11 -17.20 -13.52
C GLY A 549 -5.32 -18.01 -14.02
N ARG A 550 -6.49 -17.80 -13.40
CA ARG A 550 -7.66 -18.64 -13.60
C ARG A 550 -8.44 -18.34 -14.89
N PRO A 551 -8.73 -19.35 -15.73
CA PRO A 551 -9.73 -19.24 -16.77
C PRO A 551 -11.16 -19.42 -16.20
N GLY A 552 -12.10 -18.59 -16.63
CA GLY A 552 -13.53 -18.83 -16.41
C GLY A 552 -14.26 -17.94 -15.39
N ASP A 553 -13.55 -17.07 -14.67
CA ASP A 553 -14.19 -16.00 -13.89
C ASP A 553 -15.02 -15.05 -14.79
N ASP A 554 -16.13 -14.55 -14.25
CA ASP A 554 -17.22 -13.81 -14.92
C ASP A 554 -16.71 -12.73 -15.89
N ASN A 555 -17.33 -12.64 -17.06
CA ASN A 555 -17.02 -11.61 -18.02
C ASN A 555 -17.72 -10.30 -17.62
N ILE A 556 -16.95 -9.30 -17.20
CA ILE A 556 -17.44 -7.95 -16.88
C ILE A 556 -17.20 -6.94 -18.02
N GLY A 557 -16.79 -7.43 -19.20
CA GLY A 557 -16.35 -6.62 -20.34
C GLY A 557 -14.86 -6.76 -20.63
N PRO A 558 -14.36 -6.09 -21.69
CA PRO A 558 -12.94 -6.11 -22.08
C PRO A 558 -12.03 -5.64 -20.94
N ARG A 559 -10.96 -6.40 -20.67
CA ARG A 559 -10.00 -6.14 -19.57
C ARG A 559 -8.56 -6.35 -20.00
N VAL A 560 -7.62 -5.67 -19.35
CA VAL A 560 -6.18 -5.77 -19.62
C VAL A 560 -5.52 -6.53 -18.47
N ALA A 561 -5.43 -7.86 -18.57
CA ALA A 561 -5.15 -8.74 -17.42
C ALA A 561 -3.74 -8.61 -16.78
N PHE A 562 -2.90 -7.65 -17.20
CA PHE A 562 -1.64 -7.31 -16.54
C PHE A 562 -1.76 -6.12 -15.57
N ASP A 563 -2.97 -5.57 -15.36
CA ASP A 563 -3.30 -4.58 -14.33
C ASP A 563 -3.36 -5.14 -12.89
N THR A 564 -3.02 -6.41 -12.71
CA THR A 564 -3.12 -7.14 -11.44
C THR A 564 -1.98 -6.77 -10.48
N HIS A 565 -2.28 -5.89 -9.53
CA HIS A 565 -1.30 -5.33 -8.57
C HIS A 565 -0.66 -6.33 -7.61
N THR A 566 -1.23 -7.53 -7.43
CA THR A 566 -0.80 -8.55 -6.46
C THR A 566 0.68 -8.94 -6.55
N PHE A 567 1.23 -9.01 -7.77
CA PHE A 567 2.65 -9.32 -7.96
C PHE A 567 3.54 -8.15 -7.52
N THR A 568 3.09 -6.92 -7.72
CA THR A 568 3.77 -5.70 -7.30
C THR A 568 3.72 -5.50 -5.79
N THR A 569 2.56 -5.65 -5.16
CA THR A 569 2.40 -5.53 -3.70
C THR A 569 3.19 -6.61 -2.95
N PHE A 570 3.19 -7.85 -3.47
CA PHE A 570 4.02 -8.93 -2.94
C PHE A 570 5.52 -8.64 -3.09
N SER A 571 5.99 -8.26 -4.29
CA SER A 571 7.41 -7.93 -4.52
C SER A 571 7.89 -6.75 -3.66
N GLN A 572 7.00 -5.83 -3.29
CA GLN A 572 7.31 -4.73 -2.38
C GLN A 572 7.57 -5.18 -0.93
N LEU A 573 7.26 -6.42 -0.54
CA LEU A 573 7.57 -6.98 0.79
C LEU A 573 9.03 -7.45 0.93
N SER A 574 9.70 -7.84 -0.17
CA SER A 574 11.07 -8.38 -0.13
C SER A 574 12.05 -7.38 0.51
N GLY A 575 12.81 -7.81 1.50
CA GLY A 575 13.72 -6.94 2.27
C GLY A 575 13.02 -5.94 3.21
N LEU A 576 11.70 -6.03 3.40
CA LEU A 576 10.95 -5.32 4.44
C LEU A 576 10.54 -6.25 5.58
N VAL A 577 10.03 -7.43 5.23
CA VAL A 577 9.58 -8.49 6.14
C VAL A 577 10.10 -9.84 5.63
N PRO A 578 10.40 -10.83 6.49
CA PRO A 578 10.80 -12.16 6.05
C PRO A 578 9.69 -12.84 5.24
N MET A 579 10.03 -13.41 4.09
CA MET A 579 9.10 -14.04 3.15
C MET A 579 9.43 -15.52 2.95
N VAL A 580 8.55 -16.41 3.43
CA VAL A 580 8.72 -17.86 3.37
C VAL A 580 7.79 -18.46 2.32
N GLY A 581 8.36 -18.98 1.24
CA GLY A 581 7.65 -19.72 0.21
C GLY A 581 7.64 -21.21 0.52
N ILE A 582 6.45 -21.81 0.58
CA ILE A 582 6.26 -23.26 0.77
C ILE A 582 5.54 -23.81 -0.46
N ASN A 583 6.03 -24.90 -1.03
CA ASN A 583 5.30 -25.61 -2.09
C ASN A 583 5.30 -27.13 -1.92
N ASN A 584 4.10 -27.70 -1.97
CA ASN A 584 3.81 -29.10 -2.25
C ASN A 584 3.16 -29.20 -3.64
N GLY A 585 3.33 -30.32 -4.33
CA GLY A 585 2.62 -30.57 -5.59
C GLY A 585 2.93 -29.55 -6.69
N ARG A 586 1.92 -28.93 -7.29
CA ARG A 586 2.08 -28.17 -8.55
C ARG A 586 2.09 -26.67 -8.33
N CYS A 587 3.11 -25.98 -8.81
CA CYS A 587 3.20 -24.51 -8.79
C CYS A 587 3.51 -23.97 -10.19
N PHE A 588 2.58 -23.22 -10.79
CA PHE A 588 2.74 -22.69 -12.15
C PHE A 588 2.42 -21.20 -12.29
N ALA A 589 3.11 -20.56 -13.25
CA ALA A 589 2.87 -19.19 -13.70
C ALA A 589 2.81 -18.17 -12.56
N GLY A 590 1.66 -17.53 -12.32
CA GLY A 590 1.54 -16.51 -11.27
C GLY A 590 1.67 -17.05 -9.84
N ASN A 591 1.41 -18.34 -9.59
CA ASN A 591 1.76 -18.96 -8.29
C ASN A 591 3.28 -19.05 -8.14
N THR A 592 3.99 -19.42 -9.22
CA THR A 592 5.46 -19.47 -9.27
C THR A 592 6.08 -18.08 -9.16
N ALA A 593 5.47 -17.05 -9.75
CA ALA A 593 5.95 -15.68 -9.67
C ALA A 593 5.95 -15.16 -8.22
N LEU A 594 4.91 -15.48 -7.43
CA LEU A 594 4.90 -15.19 -6.00
C LEU A 594 5.94 -16.03 -5.26
N LEU A 595 6.00 -17.35 -5.51
CA LEU A 595 6.96 -18.24 -4.85
C LEU A 595 8.42 -17.81 -5.08
N ALA A 596 8.78 -17.41 -6.30
CA ALA A 596 10.10 -16.95 -6.71
C ALA A 596 10.51 -15.55 -6.17
N CYS A 597 9.57 -14.81 -5.57
CA CYS A 597 9.83 -13.55 -4.89
C CYS A 597 9.99 -13.68 -3.36
N CYS A 598 9.94 -14.91 -2.82
CA CYS A 598 10.25 -15.17 -1.41
C CYS A 598 11.76 -15.15 -1.11
N ASP A 599 12.11 -14.96 0.16
CA ASP A 599 13.49 -15.03 0.62
C ASP A 599 14.00 -16.49 0.65
N VAL A 600 13.10 -17.44 0.91
CA VAL A 600 13.36 -18.88 0.86
C VAL A 600 12.22 -19.64 0.18
N ILE A 601 12.57 -20.66 -0.61
CA ILE A 601 11.65 -21.66 -1.17
C ILE A 601 11.92 -23.01 -0.51
N ILE A 602 10.93 -23.46 0.27
CA ILE A 602 10.85 -24.80 0.86
C ILE A 602 9.93 -25.64 -0.03
N ALA A 603 10.45 -26.69 -0.67
CA ALA A 603 9.67 -27.53 -1.58
C ALA A 603 9.74 -29.01 -1.20
N THR A 604 8.61 -29.71 -1.34
CA THR A 604 8.54 -31.17 -1.11
C THR A 604 9.17 -31.97 -2.26
N GLU A 605 9.59 -33.22 -2.02
CA GLU A 605 9.97 -34.17 -3.07
C GLU A 605 8.87 -34.35 -4.15
N ALA A 606 7.60 -34.19 -3.76
CA ALA A 606 6.43 -34.28 -4.66
C ALA A 606 6.18 -33.01 -5.49
N SER A 607 7.04 -31.99 -5.39
CA SER A 607 6.81 -30.69 -6.01
C SER A 607 7.29 -30.60 -7.47
N THR A 608 6.57 -29.80 -8.27
CA THR A 608 6.96 -29.37 -9.62
C THR A 608 6.65 -27.88 -9.78
N ILE A 609 7.67 -27.08 -10.11
CA ILE A 609 7.63 -25.61 -10.07
C ILE A 609 8.09 -25.08 -11.44
N ALA A 610 7.28 -24.28 -12.14
CA ALA A 610 7.70 -23.66 -13.40
C ALA A 610 6.90 -22.40 -13.80
N MET A 611 7.56 -21.44 -14.47
CA MET A 611 6.93 -20.20 -14.93
C MET A 611 5.80 -20.38 -15.97
N GLY A 612 5.65 -21.56 -16.56
CA GLY A 612 4.50 -21.92 -17.40
C GLY A 612 4.06 -23.36 -17.11
N GLY A 613 2.76 -23.57 -16.90
CA GLY A 613 2.17 -24.91 -16.82
C GLY A 613 1.92 -25.51 -18.21
N PRO A 614 1.64 -26.84 -18.33
CA PRO A 614 1.52 -27.52 -19.62
C PRO A 614 0.62 -26.85 -20.67
N ALA A 615 -0.55 -26.33 -20.29
CA ALA A 615 -1.46 -25.65 -21.21
C ALA A 615 -0.87 -24.35 -21.82
N MET A 616 0.05 -23.69 -21.13
CA MET A 616 0.79 -22.53 -21.64
C MET A 616 1.92 -22.95 -22.60
N ILE A 617 2.55 -24.10 -22.34
CA ILE A 617 3.63 -24.67 -23.17
C ILE A 617 3.03 -25.19 -24.50
N GLU A 618 1.92 -25.92 -24.42
CA GLU A 618 1.15 -26.38 -25.57
C GLU A 618 0.57 -25.20 -26.36
N GLY A 619 -0.03 -24.22 -25.68
CA GLY A 619 -0.55 -22.99 -26.30
C GLY A 619 0.53 -22.12 -26.96
N GLY A 620 1.78 -22.22 -26.50
CA GLY A 620 2.96 -21.61 -27.13
C GLY A 620 3.55 -22.42 -28.29
N GLY A 621 3.00 -23.60 -28.61
CA GLY A 621 3.50 -24.48 -29.66
C GLY A 621 4.79 -25.24 -29.32
N LEU A 622 5.18 -25.29 -28.03
CA LEU A 622 6.46 -25.85 -27.57
C LEU A 622 6.41 -27.37 -27.30
N GLY A 623 5.27 -28.01 -27.55
CA GLY A 623 5.03 -29.44 -27.31
C GLY A 623 4.01 -29.68 -26.19
N VAL A 624 3.73 -30.96 -25.92
CA VAL A 624 2.81 -31.41 -24.86
C VAL A 624 3.62 -32.17 -23.82
N TYR A 625 3.46 -31.81 -22.55
CA TYR A 625 4.18 -32.38 -21.41
C TYR A 625 3.19 -32.64 -20.27
N THR A 626 3.48 -33.63 -19.42
CA THR A 626 2.81 -33.75 -18.13
C THR A 626 3.31 -32.66 -17.16
N PRO A 627 2.52 -32.23 -16.17
CA PRO A 627 2.96 -31.24 -15.17
C PRO A 627 4.26 -31.62 -14.45
N GLU A 628 4.46 -32.92 -14.23
CA GLU A 628 5.61 -33.51 -13.55
C GLU A 628 6.90 -33.48 -14.38
N GLU A 629 6.82 -33.31 -15.71
CA GLU A 629 7.99 -33.17 -16.59
C GLU A 629 8.52 -31.73 -16.69
N VAL A 630 7.71 -30.72 -16.33
CA VAL A 630 8.03 -29.31 -16.61
C VAL A 630 9.09 -28.72 -15.66
N GLY A 631 9.00 -29.03 -14.37
CA GLY A 631 9.89 -28.45 -13.35
C GLY A 631 10.07 -29.31 -12.10
N PRO A 632 10.36 -30.63 -12.23
CA PRO A 632 10.60 -31.51 -11.09
C PRO A 632 11.80 -31.07 -10.24
N MET A 633 11.83 -31.49 -8.98
CA MET A 633 12.89 -31.16 -8.03
C MET A 633 14.30 -31.58 -8.49
N SER A 634 14.41 -32.60 -9.35
CA SER A 634 15.66 -32.98 -10.01
C SER A 634 16.29 -31.88 -10.89
N PHE A 635 15.51 -30.86 -11.28
CA PHE A 635 16.00 -29.66 -11.97
C PHE A 635 16.10 -28.48 -10.99
N GLN A 636 15.04 -28.24 -10.20
CA GLN A 636 14.89 -27.01 -9.42
C GLN A 636 15.73 -26.94 -8.15
N VAL A 637 16.21 -28.08 -7.64
CA VAL A 637 17.14 -28.12 -6.49
C VAL A 637 18.60 -27.84 -6.91
N PRO A 638 19.19 -28.51 -7.93
CA PRO A 638 20.56 -28.22 -8.34
C PRO A 638 20.75 -26.88 -9.07
N ASN A 639 19.69 -26.28 -9.64
CA ASN A 639 19.78 -24.97 -10.31
C ASN A 639 19.55 -23.77 -9.38
N GLY A 640 19.32 -23.98 -8.07
CA GLY A 640 19.16 -22.90 -7.09
C GLY A 640 17.77 -22.28 -7.00
N VAL A 641 16.76 -22.76 -7.73
CA VAL A 641 15.36 -22.29 -7.61
C VAL A 641 14.72 -22.74 -6.30
N VAL A 642 15.07 -23.91 -5.78
CA VAL A 642 14.62 -24.41 -4.47
C VAL A 642 15.75 -24.27 -3.47
N ASP A 643 15.52 -23.48 -2.42
CA ASP A 643 16.50 -23.27 -1.36
C ASP A 643 16.57 -24.47 -0.40
N ILE A 644 15.44 -25.11 -0.08
CA ILE A 644 15.38 -26.27 0.82
C ILE A 644 14.43 -27.33 0.24
N LEU A 645 14.98 -28.53 -0.02
CA LEU A 645 14.17 -29.72 -0.34
C LEU A 645 13.80 -30.43 0.97
N VAL A 646 12.53 -30.76 1.13
CA VAL A 646 11.99 -31.57 2.25
C VAL A 646 11.21 -32.76 1.70
N LYS A 647 10.98 -33.78 2.53
CA LYS A 647 10.28 -35.00 2.13
C LYS A 647 8.78 -34.76 1.90
N ASP A 648 8.10 -34.05 2.81
CA ASP A 648 6.65 -33.87 2.77
C ASP A 648 6.17 -32.57 3.45
N GLN A 649 4.86 -32.32 3.39
CA GLN A 649 4.22 -31.13 3.96
C GLN A 649 4.45 -30.95 5.46
N ALA A 650 4.56 -32.04 6.25
CA ALA A 650 4.77 -31.92 7.70
C ALA A 650 6.15 -31.35 8.01
N GLU A 651 7.18 -31.86 7.33
CA GLU A 651 8.55 -31.34 7.42
C GLU A 651 8.65 -29.91 6.87
N SER A 652 7.90 -29.58 5.80
CA SER A 652 7.89 -28.21 5.24
C SER A 652 7.47 -27.14 6.24
N VAL A 653 6.55 -27.48 7.15
CA VAL A 653 6.05 -26.58 8.19
C VAL A 653 7.07 -26.43 9.33
N GLU A 654 7.71 -27.51 9.77
CA GLU A 654 8.76 -27.43 10.80
C GLU A 654 10.00 -26.66 10.29
N VAL A 655 10.37 -26.85 9.01
CA VAL A 655 11.43 -26.06 8.37
C VAL A 655 11.03 -24.59 8.23
N ALA A 656 9.76 -24.28 7.94
CA ALA A 656 9.27 -22.90 7.90
C ALA A 656 9.29 -22.22 9.28
N LYS A 657 8.85 -22.92 10.33
CA LYS A 657 8.97 -22.48 11.73
C LYS A 657 10.43 -22.20 12.10
N LYS A 658 11.32 -23.15 11.80
CA LYS A 658 12.76 -23.04 12.08
C LYS A 658 13.38 -21.86 11.34
N TYR A 659 13.10 -21.71 10.05
CA TYR A 659 13.57 -20.58 9.23
C TYR A 659 13.08 -19.25 9.81
N LEU A 660 11.80 -19.12 10.13
CA LEU A 660 11.25 -17.89 10.69
C LEU A 660 11.93 -17.51 12.02
N SER A 661 12.25 -18.50 12.86
CA SER A 661 12.84 -18.27 14.19
C SER A 661 14.12 -17.41 14.16
N TYR A 662 14.95 -17.48 13.11
CA TYR A 662 16.19 -16.69 13.03
C TYR A 662 15.92 -15.19 12.86
N PHE A 663 14.74 -14.81 12.36
CA PHE A 663 14.29 -13.44 12.18
C PHE A 663 13.45 -12.93 13.37
N GLN A 664 12.99 -13.82 14.25
CA GLN A 664 12.17 -13.49 15.42
C GLN A 664 13.02 -13.01 16.60
N GLY A 665 14.16 -13.67 16.87
CA GLY A 665 15.08 -13.22 17.91
C GLY A 665 16.07 -14.29 18.42
N PRO A 666 16.77 -14.01 19.53
CA PRO A 666 17.50 -15.03 20.29
C PRO A 666 16.54 -16.00 21.01
N ILE A 667 17.03 -17.17 21.41
CA ILE A 667 16.31 -18.13 22.27
C ILE A 667 17.11 -18.40 23.55
N ASP A 668 16.45 -18.59 24.69
CA ASP A 668 17.13 -18.82 25.98
C ASP A 668 17.69 -20.25 26.13
N LYS A 669 17.06 -21.24 25.48
CA LYS A 669 17.39 -22.67 25.59
C LYS A 669 18.33 -23.08 24.46
N TRP A 670 19.56 -23.45 24.78
CA TRP A 670 20.54 -23.95 23.80
C TRP A 670 21.54 -24.90 24.43
N GLU A 671 22.11 -25.80 23.62
CA GLU A 671 23.25 -26.65 23.97
C GLU A 671 24.34 -26.53 22.89
N ALA A 672 25.60 -26.78 23.25
CA ALA A 672 26.73 -26.81 22.32
C ALA A 672 27.39 -28.19 22.28
N ALA A 673 28.12 -28.49 21.20
CA ALA A 673 29.05 -29.63 21.17
C ALA A 673 30.34 -29.34 21.96
N ASP A 674 31.15 -30.36 22.21
CA ASP A 674 32.48 -30.18 22.80
C ASP A 674 33.43 -29.52 21.78
N GLN A 675 33.66 -28.22 21.95
CA GLN A 675 34.47 -27.40 21.04
C GLN A 675 35.91 -27.92 20.86
N ARG A 676 36.41 -28.75 21.79
CA ARG A 676 37.74 -29.37 21.66
C ARG A 676 37.86 -30.28 20.43
N HIS A 677 36.74 -30.77 19.89
CA HIS A 677 36.69 -31.53 18.64
C HIS A 677 37.18 -30.72 17.43
N LEU A 678 36.97 -29.40 17.41
CA LEU A 678 37.40 -28.50 16.32
C LEU A 678 38.91 -28.58 16.04
N ARG A 679 39.72 -28.92 17.06
CA ARG A 679 41.18 -29.12 16.96
C ARG A 679 41.59 -30.33 16.10
N HIS A 680 40.64 -31.20 15.75
CA HIS A 680 40.91 -32.48 15.08
C HIS A 680 40.18 -32.66 13.74
N VAL A 681 39.17 -31.82 13.44
CA VAL A 681 38.42 -31.87 12.17
C VAL A 681 39.31 -31.56 10.97
N VAL A 682 40.21 -30.57 11.08
CA VAL A 682 41.12 -30.16 10.00
C VAL A 682 42.42 -30.96 10.09
N PRO A 683 42.79 -31.77 9.06
CA PRO A 683 44.03 -32.54 9.10
C PRO A 683 45.26 -31.64 8.97
N GLU A 684 46.29 -31.89 9.80
CA GLU A 684 47.62 -31.26 9.69
C GLU A 684 48.24 -31.43 8.28
N ASN A 685 47.89 -32.52 7.59
CA ASN A 685 48.24 -32.70 6.19
C ASN A 685 47.38 -31.78 5.29
N ARG A 686 47.94 -30.62 4.96
CA ARG A 686 47.36 -29.54 4.13
C ARG A 686 46.70 -29.96 2.80
N VAL A 687 47.05 -31.10 2.21
CA VAL A 687 46.41 -31.61 0.97
C VAL A 687 45.28 -32.61 1.21
N ARG A 688 45.01 -33.01 2.46
CA ARG A 688 43.89 -33.90 2.80
C ARG A 688 42.58 -33.13 2.96
N LEU A 689 41.48 -33.70 2.48
CA LEU A 689 40.13 -33.14 2.63
C LEU A 689 39.54 -33.42 4.03
N TYR A 690 38.54 -32.62 4.41
CA TYR A 690 37.65 -32.76 5.56
C TYR A 690 36.30 -32.12 5.20
N ASP A 691 35.24 -32.43 5.95
CA ASP A 691 33.94 -31.80 5.74
C ASP A 691 33.82 -30.52 6.59
N MET A 692 33.59 -29.39 5.93
CA MET A 692 33.33 -28.11 6.60
C MET A 692 32.04 -28.16 7.44
N ARG A 693 31.08 -29.04 7.12
CA ARG A 693 29.86 -29.24 7.92
C ARG A 693 30.16 -29.83 9.30
N GLU A 694 31.26 -30.55 9.47
CA GLU A 694 31.69 -31.02 10.80
C GLU A 694 32.16 -29.85 11.68
N VAL A 695 32.84 -28.86 11.09
CA VAL A 695 33.19 -27.58 11.77
C VAL A 695 31.91 -26.81 12.13
N ILE A 696 30.99 -26.63 11.17
CA ILE A 696 29.74 -25.87 11.35
C ILE A 696 28.87 -26.47 12.47
N ASN A 697 28.59 -27.78 12.41
CA ASN A 697 27.75 -28.47 13.39
C ASN A 697 28.40 -28.57 14.78
N THR A 698 29.73 -28.53 14.87
CA THR A 698 30.43 -28.48 16.17
C THR A 698 30.38 -27.07 16.78
N LEU A 699 30.48 -26.02 15.96
CA LEU A 699 30.55 -24.62 16.39
C LEU A 699 29.17 -24.04 16.79
N ALA A 700 28.13 -24.38 16.02
CA ALA A 700 26.77 -23.94 16.25
C ALA A 700 26.14 -24.55 17.51
N ASP A 701 25.00 -24.00 17.94
CA ASP A 701 24.14 -24.67 18.91
C ASP A 701 23.56 -25.95 18.29
N LYS A 702 23.36 -27.01 19.09
CA LYS A 702 22.75 -28.26 18.65
C LYS A 702 21.41 -28.00 17.98
N ASP A 703 21.16 -28.74 16.90
CA ASP A 703 19.95 -28.67 16.07
C ASP A 703 19.63 -27.28 15.47
N SER A 704 20.47 -26.26 15.69
CA SER A 704 20.25 -24.89 15.22
C SER A 704 20.67 -24.62 13.77
N VAL A 705 21.35 -25.56 13.12
CA VAL A 705 21.83 -25.40 11.74
C VAL A 705 20.68 -25.62 10.74
N LEU A 706 20.52 -24.71 9.79
CA LEU A 706 19.65 -24.83 8.63
C LEU A 706 20.41 -24.39 7.37
N GLU A 707 20.85 -25.34 6.55
CA GLU A 707 21.55 -25.03 5.30
C GLU A 707 20.58 -24.61 4.20
N ILE A 708 20.98 -23.58 3.45
CA ILE A 708 20.23 -22.92 2.38
C ILE A 708 20.92 -23.20 1.04
N ARG A 709 20.15 -23.58 0.01
CA ARG A 709 20.64 -23.96 -1.34
C ARG A 709 21.75 -25.02 -1.31
N GLU A 710 21.63 -26.06 -0.47
CA GLU A 710 22.68 -27.08 -0.22
C GLU A 710 23.26 -27.70 -1.50
N LYS A 711 22.44 -27.85 -2.55
CA LYS A 711 22.81 -28.48 -3.84
C LYS A 711 23.17 -27.50 -4.97
N PHE A 712 23.04 -26.19 -4.77
CA PHE A 712 23.45 -25.14 -5.72
C PHE A 712 24.67 -24.39 -5.18
N GLY A 713 25.50 -23.82 -6.07
CA GLY A 713 26.68 -23.02 -5.69
C GLY A 713 27.61 -23.73 -4.71
N ILE A 714 27.78 -25.04 -4.84
CA ILE A 714 28.21 -25.94 -3.75
C ILE A 714 29.65 -25.72 -3.24
N GLY A 715 30.44 -24.85 -3.89
CA GLY A 715 31.71 -24.32 -3.37
C GLY A 715 31.57 -23.40 -2.16
N VAL A 716 30.40 -22.77 -2.00
CA VAL A 716 30.02 -21.96 -0.85
C VAL A 716 28.82 -22.58 -0.15
N ILE A 717 29.01 -22.94 1.11
CA ILE A 717 27.94 -23.32 2.04
C ILE A 717 27.32 -22.03 2.57
N THR A 718 25.99 -21.96 2.62
CA THR A 718 25.21 -20.87 3.23
C THR A 718 24.23 -21.47 4.21
N ALA A 719 24.24 -21.06 5.47
CA ALA A 719 23.35 -21.61 6.49
C ALA A 719 22.94 -20.56 7.52
N PHE A 720 21.75 -20.69 8.08
CA PHE A 720 21.43 -20.05 9.36
C PHE A 720 21.84 -20.97 10.50
N ILE A 721 22.40 -20.40 11.57
CA ILE A 721 22.83 -21.09 12.78
C ILE A 721 22.41 -20.29 14.01
N ARG A 722 22.60 -20.86 15.21
CA ARG A 722 22.64 -20.09 16.46
C ARG A 722 23.97 -20.29 17.19
N ILE A 723 24.42 -19.27 17.92
CA ILE A 723 25.52 -19.36 18.89
C ILE A 723 25.07 -18.68 20.19
N GLU A 724 24.95 -19.47 21.25
CA GLU A 724 24.35 -19.06 22.53
C GLU A 724 22.93 -18.51 22.35
N GLY A 725 22.11 -19.21 21.55
CA GLY A 725 20.74 -18.85 21.23
C GLY A 725 20.60 -17.72 20.22
N LYS A 726 21.62 -16.90 20.00
CA LYS A 726 21.60 -15.76 19.07
C LYS A 726 21.65 -16.24 17.61
N PRO A 727 20.74 -15.79 16.73
CA PRO A 727 20.77 -16.17 15.31
C PRO A 727 21.96 -15.55 14.58
N MET A 728 22.51 -16.28 13.63
CA MET A 728 23.56 -15.82 12.73
C MET A 728 23.39 -16.42 11.33
N GLY A 729 23.79 -15.67 10.31
CA GLY A 729 24.06 -16.21 8.98
C GLY A 729 25.50 -16.72 8.92
N LEU A 730 25.74 -17.79 8.18
CA LEU A 730 27.04 -18.40 7.98
C LEU A 730 27.32 -18.57 6.48
N ILE A 731 28.49 -18.11 6.03
CA ILE A 731 29.12 -18.54 4.77
C ILE A 731 30.36 -19.37 5.07
N ALA A 732 30.61 -20.42 4.28
CA ALA A 732 31.83 -21.20 4.39
C ALA A 732 32.29 -21.77 3.05
N ASN A 733 33.60 -21.90 2.84
CA ASN A 733 34.12 -22.64 1.68
C ASN A 733 33.94 -24.15 1.88
N ASN A 734 33.59 -24.87 0.83
CA ASN A 734 33.47 -26.34 0.83
C ASN A 734 34.73 -26.99 0.22
N PRO A 735 35.64 -27.60 1.01
CA PRO A 735 36.86 -28.19 0.47
C PRO A 735 36.62 -29.36 -0.51
N HIS A 736 35.46 -30.02 -0.45
CA HIS A 736 35.12 -31.13 -1.35
C HIS A 736 34.75 -30.67 -2.77
N HIS A 737 34.38 -29.39 -2.96
CA HIS A 737 34.15 -28.81 -4.29
C HIS A 737 35.34 -27.91 -4.66
N LEU A 738 35.98 -28.20 -5.79
CA LEU A 738 37.08 -27.38 -6.35
C LEU A 738 38.18 -26.99 -5.32
N ALA A 739 38.43 -27.85 -4.32
CA ALA A 739 39.35 -27.63 -3.21
C ALA A 739 39.05 -26.38 -2.34
N GLY A 740 37.80 -25.90 -2.33
CA GLY A 740 37.34 -24.70 -1.62
C GLY A 740 37.30 -23.41 -2.45
N ALA A 741 37.57 -23.50 -3.77
CA ALA A 741 37.57 -22.34 -4.66
C ALA A 741 36.16 -21.80 -4.93
N ILE A 742 36.07 -20.49 -5.18
CA ILE A 742 34.80 -19.81 -5.48
C ILE A 742 34.60 -19.72 -7.00
N ASP A 743 33.54 -20.33 -7.52
CA ASP A 743 33.07 -20.23 -8.90
C ASP A 743 31.87 -19.25 -9.04
N SER A 744 31.25 -19.14 -10.22
CA SER A 744 30.12 -18.21 -10.43
C SER A 744 28.95 -18.51 -9.50
N ASP A 745 28.48 -19.76 -9.48
CA ASP A 745 27.31 -20.18 -8.71
C ASP A 745 27.54 -20.04 -7.20
N GLY A 746 28.75 -20.38 -6.72
CA GLY A 746 29.15 -20.16 -5.33
C GLY A 746 29.23 -18.68 -4.96
N ALA A 747 29.71 -17.83 -5.88
CA ALA A 747 29.75 -16.39 -5.67
C ALA A 747 28.36 -15.74 -5.64
N ASP A 748 27.45 -16.18 -6.51
CA ASP A 748 26.06 -15.72 -6.52
C ASP A 748 25.35 -16.09 -5.21
N LYS A 749 25.39 -17.39 -4.85
CA LYS A 749 24.83 -17.90 -3.59
C LYS A 749 25.37 -17.17 -2.37
N GLY A 750 26.69 -16.96 -2.31
CA GLY A 750 27.33 -16.19 -1.24
C GLY A 750 26.89 -14.73 -1.20
N ALA A 751 26.79 -14.06 -2.36
CA ALA A 751 26.37 -12.67 -2.45
C ALA A 751 24.90 -12.45 -2.07
N ARG A 752 23.97 -13.30 -2.55
CA ARG A 752 22.55 -13.25 -2.17
C ARG A 752 22.39 -13.49 -0.68
N PHE A 753 23.04 -14.51 -0.12
CA PHE A 753 22.90 -14.85 1.30
C PHE A 753 23.47 -13.77 2.23
N MET A 754 24.59 -13.14 1.86
CA MET A 754 25.09 -11.95 2.56
C MET A 754 24.09 -10.79 2.52
N GLN A 755 23.45 -10.54 1.37
CA GLN A 755 22.42 -9.49 1.25
C GLN A 755 21.18 -9.81 2.10
N LEU A 756 20.70 -11.05 2.09
CA LEU A 756 19.58 -11.53 2.89
C LEU A 756 19.83 -11.30 4.40
N CYS A 757 21.01 -11.66 4.90
CA CYS A 757 21.32 -11.50 6.31
C CYS A 757 21.44 -10.03 6.70
N ASP A 758 22.08 -9.18 5.89
CA ASP A 758 22.14 -7.75 6.15
C ASP A 758 20.75 -7.10 6.10
N ALA A 759 19.92 -7.49 5.12
CA ALA A 759 18.54 -7.03 4.96
C ALA A 759 17.63 -7.33 6.16
N PHE A 760 18.06 -8.16 7.11
CA PHE A 760 17.36 -8.44 8.37
C PHE A 760 18.23 -8.29 9.63
N ASP A 761 19.39 -7.61 9.54
CA ASP A 761 20.30 -7.34 10.66
C ASP A 761 20.84 -8.60 11.37
N ILE A 762 20.88 -9.73 10.66
CA ILE A 762 21.39 -11.02 11.18
C ILE A 762 22.93 -11.03 11.07
N PRO A 763 23.68 -11.12 12.20
CA PRO A 763 25.15 -11.13 12.17
C PRO A 763 25.72 -12.29 11.36
N MET A 764 26.82 -12.03 10.66
CA MET A 764 27.44 -12.96 9.71
C MET A 764 28.71 -13.61 10.26
N LEU A 765 28.87 -14.91 10.04
CA LEU A 765 30.09 -15.68 10.27
C LEU A 765 30.65 -16.17 8.92
N SER A 766 31.97 -16.07 8.74
CA SER A 766 32.67 -16.52 7.54
C SER A 766 33.78 -17.51 7.88
N LEU A 767 33.61 -18.78 7.49
CA LEU A 767 34.56 -19.86 7.73
C LEU A 767 35.38 -20.17 6.47
N MET A 768 36.68 -19.90 6.51
CA MET A 768 37.50 -19.78 5.30
C MET A 768 38.53 -20.91 5.12
N ASP A 769 38.43 -21.60 3.99
CA ASP A 769 39.41 -22.54 3.45
C ASP A 769 39.46 -22.36 1.92
N CYS A 770 39.80 -21.15 1.50
CA CYS A 770 39.72 -20.70 0.12
C CYS A 770 41.11 -20.65 -0.56
N PRO A 771 41.36 -21.45 -1.61
CA PRO A 771 42.55 -21.36 -2.44
C PRO A 771 42.50 -20.19 -3.47
N GLY A 772 41.38 -19.46 -3.51
CA GLY A 772 41.14 -18.34 -4.43
C GLY A 772 39.76 -18.39 -5.09
N ILE A 773 39.48 -17.38 -5.91
CA ILE A 773 38.46 -17.51 -6.96
C ILE A 773 38.97 -18.57 -7.96
N MET A 774 38.10 -19.40 -8.51
CA MET A 774 38.45 -20.35 -9.57
C MET A 774 39.03 -19.62 -10.80
N VAL A 775 39.89 -20.27 -11.58
CA VAL A 775 40.56 -19.66 -12.73
C VAL A 775 40.65 -20.63 -13.91
N GLY A 776 40.48 -20.11 -15.12
CA GLY A 776 40.70 -20.86 -16.36
C GLY A 776 39.67 -20.54 -17.45
N PRO A 777 39.99 -20.72 -18.74
CA PRO A 777 39.14 -20.25 -19.85
C PRO A 777 37.70 -20.80 -19.87
N ASP A 778 37.43 -21.90 -19.17
CA ASP A 778 36.10 -22.51 -19.10
C ASP A 778 35.21 -21.84 -18.04
N VAL A 779 35.75 -21.46 -16.88
CA VAL A 779 35.01 -20.69 -15.85
C VAL A 779 34.87 -19.22 -16.24
N GLU A 780 35.79 -18.65 -17.02
CA GLU A 780 35.59 -17.28 -17.56
C GLU A 780 34.38 -17.21 -18.51
N ARG A 781 33.93 -18.33 -19.10
CA ARG A 781 32.70 -18.38 -19.91
C ARG A 781 31.41 -18.38 -19.06
N THR A 782 31.47 -18.72 -17.77
CA THR A 782 30.35 -18.52 -16.83
C THR A 782 30.33 -17.10 -16.27
N ALA A 783 30.89 -16.13 -17.01
CA ALA A 783 30.99 -14.71 -16.67
C ALA A 783 31.61 -14.41 -15.29
N LEU A 784 32.46 -15.31 -14.78
CA LEU A 784 33.01 -15.32 -13.41
C LEU A 784 33.41 -13.95 -12.86
N VAL A 785 34.07 -13.10 -13.67
CA VAL A 785 34.46 -11.73 -13.30
C VAL A 785 33.30 -10.91 -12.72
N ARG A 786 32.07 -11.09 -13.21
CA ARG A 786 30.87 -10.41 -12.68
C ARG A 786 30.31 -11.10 -11.44
N HIS A 787 30.14 -12.42 -11.46
CA HIS A 787 29.59 -13.17 -10.34
C HIS A 787 30.47 -13.05 -9.09
N SER A 788 31.78 -13.28 -9.23
CA SER A 788 32.74 -13.10 -8.13
C SER A 788 32.76 -11.67 -7.56
N THR A 789 32.58 -10.64 -8.38
CA THR A 789 32.51 -9.24 -7.89
C THR A 789 31.22 -8.90 -7.16
N ARG A 790 30.15 -9.71 -7.25
CA ARG A 790 28.95 -9.54 -6.39
C ARG A 790 29.33 -9.71 -4.91
N MET A 791 30.15 -10.71 -4.56
CA MET A 791 30.59 -10.91 -3.17
C MET A 791 31.39 -9.73 -2.62
N PHE A 792 32.27 -9.12 -3.43
CA PHE A 792 33.00 -7.91 -3.03
C PHE A 792 32.04 -6.73 -2.80
N ASN A 793 31.11 -6.49 -3.73
CA ASN A 793 30.18 -5.37 -3.64
C ASN A 793 29.21 -5.50 -2.47
N THR A 794 28.60 -6.67 -2.26
CA THR A 794 27.72 -6.91 -1.11
C THR A 794 28.52 -6.87 0.19
N GLY A 795 29.61 -7.64 0.27
CA GLY A 795 30.40 -7.80 1.49
C GLY A 795 31.04 -6.51 2.00
N ALA A 796 31.55 -5.65 1.11
CA ALA A 796 32.12 -4.35 1.47
C ALA A 796 31.07 -3.27 1.83
N ASN A 797 29.77 -3.55 1.61
CA ASN A 797 28.65 -2.68 1.96
C ASN A 797 27.73 -3.33 3.02
N LEU A 798 28.20 -4.36 3.73
CA LEU A 798 27.52 -4.87 4.91
C LEU A 798 27.49 -3.78 6.00
N THR A 799 26.30 -3.52 6.53
CA THR A 799 26.07 -2.69 7.72
C THR A 799 26.03 -3.55 8.99
N THR A 800 25.80 -4.86 8.81
CA THR A 800 25.63 -5.86 9.86
C THR A 800 26.95 -6.55 10.18
N PRO A 801 27.28 -6.85 11.44
CA PRO A 801 28.61 -7.34 11.81
C PRO A 801 29.00 -8.67 11.16
N LEU A 802 30.18 -8.69 10.54
CA LEU A 802 30.83 -9.88 9.97
C LEU A 802 31.96 -10.36 10.89
N PHE A 803 32.05 -11.66 11.12
CA PHE A 803 33.11 -12.31 11.91
C PHE A 803 33.87 -13.30 11.02
N GLY A 804 35.18 -13.10 10.86
CA GLY A 804 36.04 -13.95 10.02
C GLY A 804 36.81 -15.00 10.83
N VAL A 805 36.74 -16.26 10.41
CA VAL A 805 37.53 -17.36 10.97
C VAL A 805 38.21 -18.13 9.84
N ILE A 806 39.53 -18.05 9.76
CA ILE A 806 40.32 -18.73 8.74
C ILE A 806 40.72 -20.12 9.25
N VAL A 807 40.01 -21.12 8.74
CA VAL A 807 40.12 -22.53 9.11
C VAL A 807 41.38 -23.15 8.52
N ARG A 808 41.69 -22.86 7.24
CA ARG A 808 42.92 -23.32 6.59
C ARG A 808 43.41 -22.36 5.48
N LYS A 809 43.04 -22.55 4.21
CA LYS A 809 43.62 -21.75 3.11
C LYS A 809 43.05 -20.33 3.10
N ALA A 810 43.94 -19.35 2.93
CA ALA A 810 43.61 -17.95 2.79
C ALA A 810 44.40 -17.34 1.62
N TYR A 811 44.00 -17.69 0.39
CA TYR A 811 44.73 -17.31 -0.82
C TYR A 811 44.01 -16.25 -1.66
N GLY A 812 44.73 -15.17 -1.97
CA GLY A 812 44.38 -14.17 -2.98
C GLY A 812 42.99 -13.51 -2.84
N LEU A 813 42.38 -13.20 -3.98
CA LEU A 813 41.08 -12.52 -4.04
C LEU A 813 39.92 -13.36 -3.46
N GLY A 814 40.04 -14.69 -3.41
CA GLY A 814 38.96 -15.57 -2.93
C GLY A 814 38.69 -15.41 -1.44
N VAL A 815 39.74 -15.41 -0.61
CA VAL A 815 39.58 -15.15 0.83
C VAL A 815 39.16 -13.69 1.10
N GLN A 816 39.61 -12.73 0.27
CA GLN A 816 39.15 -11.35 0.38
C GLN A 816 37.65 -11.22 0.10
N ALA A 817 37.09 -11.96 -0.87
CA ALA A 817 35.64 -12.02 -1.11
C ALA A 817 34.88 -12.53 0.12
N MET A 818 35.39 -13.58 0.78
CA MET A 818 34.82 -14.17 2.01
C MET A 818 34.89 -13.22 3.22
N CYS A 819 35.83 -12.27 3.26
CA CYS A 819 35.92 -11.23 4.29
C CYS A 819 35.16 -9.93 3.96
N GLY A 820 34.44 -9.86 2.84
CA GLY A 820 33.83 -8.59 2.39
C GLY A 820 34.85 -7.60 1.84
N ALA A 821 35.64 -8.05 0.86
CA ALA A 821 36.76 -7.35 0.21
C ALA A 821 38.04 -7.14 1.04
N SER A 822 38.00 -7.19 2.38
CA SER A 822 39.21 -7.08 3.22
C SER A 822 39.02 -7.73 4.59
N ALA A 823 40.07 -8.37 5.13
CA ALA A 823 40.09 -8.91 6.49
C ALA A 823 39.82 -7.85 7.59
N LEU A 824 39.91 -6.57 7.26
CA LEU A 824 39.64 -5.43 8.16
C LEU A 824 38.22 -4.84 8.02
N VAL A 825 37.31 -5.48 7.26
CA VAL A 825 35.88 -5.11 7.20
C VAL A 825 35.05 -5.79 8.30
N GLY A 826 35.44 -7.00 8.71
CA GLY A 826 34.81 -7.70 9.83
C GLY A 826 35.11 -7.05 11.19
N PHE A 827 34.26 -7.36 12.18
CA PHE A 827 34.48 -7.01 13.59
C PHE A 827 35.73 -7.70 14.17
N PHE A 828 36.05 -8.89 13.67
CA PHE A 828 37.38 -9.50 13.76
C PHE A 828 37.63 -10.41 12.53
N THR A 829 38.90 -10.68 12.23
CA THR A 829 39.35 -11.82 11.43
C THR A 829 40.45 -12.57 12.17
N VAL A 830 40.14 -13.76 12.70
CA VAL A 830 41.09 -14.66 13.38
C VAL A 830 41.43 -15.87 12.51
N ALA A 831 42.54 -16.55 12.82
CA ALA A 831 42.96 -17.76 12.11
C ALA A 831 43.15 -18.95 13.08
N TRP A 832 42.99 -20.17 12.56
CA TRP A 832 43.41 -21.39 13.24
C TRP A 832 44.90 -21.70 12.98
N PRO A 833 45.58 -22.52 13.80
CA PRO A 833 47.01 -22.82 13.62
C PRO A 833 47.32 -23.59 12.33
N THR A 834 46.29 -24.20 11.74
CA THR A 834 46.29 -24.88 10.44
C THR A 834 46.29 -23.92 9.24
N ALA A 835 46.11 -22.62 9.44
CA ALA A 835 45.94 -21.69 8.33
C ALA A 835 47.23 -21.35 7.55
N GLU A 836 47.08 -21.18 6.24
CA GLU A 836 48.15 -20.87 5.29
C GLU A 836 47.78 -19.71 4.35
N PHE A 837 48.64 -18.70 4.28
CA PHE A 837 48.39 -17.38 3.67
C PHE A 837 49.25 -17.12 2.44
N ALA A 838 48.64 -16.66 1.33
CA ALA A 838 49.39 -16.29 0.13
C ALA A 838 48.61 -15.36 -0.81
N GLY A 839 49.30 -14.57 -1.64
CA GLY A 839 48.64 -13.78 -2.70
C GLY A 839 48.11 -14.62 -3.88
N MET A 840 48.62 -15.83 -4.05
CA MET A 840 48.24 -16.83 -5.05
C MET A 840 48.79 -18.20 -4.62
N ASN A 841 48.56 -19.26 -5.41
CA ASN A 841 49.24 -20.55 -5.22
C ASN A 841 50.78 -20.38 -5.07
N ILE A 842 51.37 -20.96 -4.02
CA ILE A 842 52.75 -20.72 -3.60
C ILE A 842 53.76 -21.28 -4.61
N GLU A 843 53.52 -22.45 -5.20
CA GLU A 843 54.36 -23.01 -6.26
C GLU A 843 54.40 -22.10 -7.50
N GLY A 844 53.27 -21.46 -7.83
CA GLY A 844 53.15 -20.44 -8.87
C GLY A 844 53.89 -19.16 -8.52
N ALA A 845 53.76 -18.67 -7.28
CA ALA A 845 54.44 -17.47 -6.80
C ALA A 845 55.97 -17.62 -6.88
N VAL A 846 56.53 -18.75 -6.41
CA VAL A 846 57.97 -19.05 -6.49
C VAL A 846 58.44 -19.14 -7.94
N LYS A 847 57.68 -19.83 -8.83
CA LYS A 847 57.99 -19.92 -10.27
C LYS A 847 58.01 -18.58 -10.99
N LEU A 848 57.14 -17.64 -10.59
CA LEU A 848 57.05 -16.32 -11.21
C LEU A 848 58.11 -15.35 -10.64
N GLY A 849 58.21 -15.24 -9.31
CA GLY A 849 59.15 -14.34 -8.63
C GLY A 849 60.60 -14.67 -8.95
N HIS A 850 60.98 -15.94 -8.87
CA HIS A 850 62.36 -16.40 -9.08
C HIS A 850 62.63 -16.96 -10.47
N ARG A 851 61.77 -16.64 -11.46
CA ARG A 851 61.87 -17.16 -12.83
C ARG A 851 63.26 -16.99 -13.45
N LYS A 852 63.92 -15.86 -13.20
CA LYS A 852 65.27 -15.58 -13.74
C LYS A 852 66.36 -16.40 -13.06
N GLU A 853 66.27 -16.57 -11.74
CA GLU A 853 67.24 -17.32 -10.93
C GLU A 853 67.14 -18.82 -11.25
N LEU A 854 65.92 -19.37 -11.24
CA LEU A 854 65.68 -20.77 -11.58
C LEU A 854 66.06 -21.08 -13.04
N ALA A 855 65.82 -20.16 -13.98
CA ALA A 855 66.22 -20.34 -15.38
C ALA A 855 67.74 -20.23 -15.61
N ALA A 856 68.51 -19.69 -14.66
CA ALA A 856 69.97 -19.59 -14.75
C ALA A 856 70.70 -20.85 -14.23
N ILE A 857 70.03 -21.71 -13.47
CA ILE A 857 70.53 -23.03 -13.07
C ILE A 857 70.40 -23.96 -14.28
N GLU A 858 71.49 -24.51 -14.81
CA GLU A 858 71.45 -25.37 -16.02
C GLU A 858 70.94 -26.79 -15.72
N ASP A 859 71.41 -27.42 -14.63
CA ASP A 859 70.97 -28.76 -14.20
C ASP A 859 69.47 -28.77 -13.84
N PRO A 860 68.63 -29.58 -14.52
CA PRO A 860 67.23 -29.73 -14.16
C PRO A 860 67.00 -30.22 -12.72
N ASP A 861 67.87 -31.09 -12.19
CA ASP A 861 67.70 -31.65 -10.85
C ASP A 861 68.11 -30.64 -9.76
N GLU A 862 69.16 -29.84 -10.00
CA GLU A 862 69.51 -28.70 -9.13
C GLU A 862 68.43 -27.62 -9.14
N ARG A 863 67.89 -27.31 -10.32
CA ARG A 863 66.78 -26.37 -10.48
C ARG A 863 65.53 -26.84 -9.74
N LEU A 864 65.26 -28.15 -9.73
CA LEU A 864 64.16 -28.74 -8.95
C LEU A 864 64.44 -28.66 -7.45
N ARG A 865 65.64 -29.05 -6.99
CA ARG A 865 66.04 -28.96 -5.57
C ARG A 865 65.89 -27.54 -5.01
N GLU A 866 66.35 -26.53 -5.75
CA GLU A 866 66.25 -25.12 -5.33
C GLU A 866 64.81 -24.57 -5.44
N PHE A 867 64.02 -25.03 -6.41
CA PHE A 867 62.60 -24.72 -6.47
C PHE A 867 61.85 -25.27 -5.26
N ASP A 868 62.02 -26.57 -4.94
CA ASP A 868 61.36 -27.24 -3.82
C ASP A 868 61.80 -26.65 -2.47
N HIS A 869 63.08 -26.28 -2.33
CA HIS A 869 63.62 -25.57 -1.18
C HIS A 869 62.92 -24.22 -0.95
N ARG A 870 62.76 -23.41 -1.99
CA ARG A 870 62.05 -22.11 -1.90
C ARG A 870 60.56 -22.27 -1.67
N VAL A 871 59.94 -23.31 -2.23
CA VAL A 871 58.54 -23.65 -1.93
C VAL A 871 58.36 -24.04 -0.46
N ALA A 872 59.26 -24.86 0.09
CA ALA A 872 59.23 -25.23 1.50
C ALA A 872 59.44 -24.01 2.43
N GLN A 873 60.37 -23.11 2.08
CA GLN A 873 60.58 -21.85 2.82
C GLN A 873 59.34 -20.95 2.76
N ALA A 874 58.75 -20.77 1.57
CA ALA A 874 57.54 -19.98 1.38
C ALA A 874 56.35 -20.55 2.17
N TYR A 875 56.21 -21.88 2.20
CA TYR A 875 55.21 -22.56 3.03
C TYR A 875 55.40 -22.31 4.52
N GLU A 876 56.63 -22.39 5.04
CA GLU A 876 56.87 -22.09 6.46
C GLU A 876 56.52 -20.62 6.78
N THR A 877 56.89 -19.66 5.93
CA THR A 877 56.49 -18.25 6.12
C THR A 877 54.98 -18.02 5.99
N ALA A 878 54.27 -18.86 5.24
CA ALA A 878 52.83 -18.73 5.01
C ALA A 878 51.96 -19.25 6.17
N ARG A 879 52.51 -20.06 7.08
CA ARG A 879 51.76 -20.62 8.24
C ARG A 879 51.29 -19.50 9.17
N ALA A 880 50.06 -19.59 9.66
CA ALA A 880 49.41 -18.58 10.51
C ALA A 880 50.30 -18.03 11.64
N VAL A 881 50.94 -18.94 12.40
CA VAL A 881 51.81 -18.60 13.54
C VAL A 881 53.04 -17.76 13.18
N ASN A 882 53.47 -17.79 11.91
CA ASN A 882 54.56 -16.97 11.38
C ASN A 882 53.99 -15.74 10.65
N ALA A 883 53.01 -15.94 9.76
CA ALA A 883 52.40 -14.91 8.93
C ALA A 883 51.70 -13.80 9.75
N GLY A 884 51.04 -14.15 10.86
CA GLY A 884 50.35 -13.20 11.74
C GLY A 884 51.26 -12.13 12.35
N THR A 885 52.57 -12.35 12.41
CA THR A 885 53.54 -11.31 12.83
C THR A 885 53.61 -10.11 11.88
N GLY A 886 53.11 -10.25 10.64
CA GLY A 886 52.95 -9.15 9.69
C GLY A 886 51.64 -8.35 9.83
N GLY A 887 50.73 -8.77 10.71
CA GLY A 887 49.39 -8.20 10.83
C GLY A 887 48.42 -8.65 9.73
N GLY A 888 47.27 -7.99 9.62
CA GLY A 888 46.17 -8.37 8.71
C GLY A 888 45.24 -9.46 9.26
N LEU A 889 45.46 -9.88 10.50
CA LEU A 889 44.65 -10.77 11.33
C LEU A 889 44.65 -10.19 12.76
N ASP A 890 43.62 -10.49 13.55
CA ASP A 890 43.56 -10.08 14.96
C ASP A 890 44.30 -11.05 15.89
N ASP A 891 44.18 -12.37 15.65
CA ASP A 891 44.87 -13.40 16.43
C ASP A 891 44.94 -14.76 15.69
N VAL A 892 45.80 -15.67 16.17
CA VAL A 892 45.88 -17.08 15.77
C VAL A 892 45.47 -17.97 16.95
N ILE A 893 44.20 -18.36 16.97
CA ILE A 893 43.51 -18.88 18.16
C ILE A 893 43.54 -20.42 18.25
N ASP A 894 43.25 -20.96 19.43
CA ASP A 894 42.86 -22.37 19.56
C ASP A 894 41.50 -22.58 18.85
N PRO A 895 41.36 -23.57 17.94
CA PRO A 895 40.07 -23.88 17.30
C PRO A 895 38.91 -24.01 18.28
N ALA A 896 39.14 -24.53 19.49
CA ALA A 896 38.13 -24.70 20.54
C ALA A 896 37.61 -23.36 21.13
N GLU A 897 38.34 -22.26 20.98
CA GLU A 897 37.93 -20.94 21.48
C GLU A 897 37.12 -20.13 20.46
N THR A 898 37.01 -20.60 19.21
CA THR A 898 36.27 -19.93 18.11
C THR A 898 34.87 -19.48 18.55
N ARG A 899 34.13 -20.37 19.22
CA ARG A 899 32.78 -20.08 19.73
C ARG A 899 32.76 -18.97 20.78
N THR A 900 33.75 -18.98 21.68
CA THR A 900 33.91 -17.98 22.75
C THR A 900 34.29 -16.61 22.20
N TRP A 901 35.11 -16.56 21.13
CA TRP A 901 35.42 -15.34 20.39
C TRP A 901 34.16 -14.70 19.77
N ILE A 902 33.34 -15.50 19.08
CA ILE A 902 32.09 -15.03 18.48
C ILE A 902 31.11 -14.58 19.57
N ALA A 903 30.84 -15.42 20.57
CA ALA A 903 29.92 -15.11 21.67
C ALA A 903 30.29 -13.83 22.43
N ASN A 904 31.57 -13.65 22.77
CA ASN A 904 32.04 -12.42 23.44
C ASN A 904 31.96 -11.18 22.54
N SER A 905 32.07 -11.35 21.22
CA SER A 905 31.93 -10.24 20.27
C SER A 905 30.46 -9.86 20.06
N LEU A 906 29.56 -10.84 19.94
CA LEU A 906 28.10 -10.67 19.95
C LEU A 906 27.55 -10.04 21.25
N ARG A 907 28.33 -10.00 22.34
CA ARG A 907 28.01 -9.29 23.60
C ARG A 907 28.53 -7.84 23.65
N ARG A 908 29.36 -7.43 22.67
CA ARG A 908 29.96 -6.09 22.55
C ARG A 908 29.30 -5.22 21.48
N LEU A 909 28.44 -5.80 20.66
CA LEU A 909 27.65 -5.06 19.66
C LEU A 909 26.68 -4.08 20.34
N PRO A 910 26.43 -2.89 19.76
CA PRO A 910 25.31 -2.05 20.17
C PRO A 910 23.97 -2.73 19.83
N PRO A 911 22.85 -2.32 20.46
CA PRO A 911 21.51 -2.72 20.03
C PRO A 911 21.26 -2.34 18.56
N VAL A 912 20.58 -3.21 17.83
CA VAL A 912 20.15 -2.93 16.44
C VAL A 912 19.12 -1.79 16.45
N PRO A 913 19.30 -0.72 15.66
CA PRO A 913 18.32 0.37 15.57
C PRO A 913 16.96 -0.11 15.01
N PRO A 914 15.82 0.35 15.56
CA PRO A 914 14.51 0.11 14.97
C PRO A 914 14.43 0.62 13.53
N ARG A 915 13.79 -0.14 12.64
CA ARG A 915 13.75 0.15 11.19
C ARG A 915 12.42 0.73 10.75
N GLU A 916 12.45 1.94 10.21
CA GLU A 916 11.28 2.60 9.61
C GLU A 916 11.00 2.13 8.16
N GLY A 917 11.99 1.54 7.50
CA GLY A 917 11.93 1.08 6.10
C GLY A 917 12.87 -0.10 5.80
N LYS A 918 13.14 -0.33 4.52
CA LYS A 918 14.08 -1.36 4.05
C LYS A 918 15.52 -0.84 4.04
N LYS A 919 16.52 -1.73 4.19
CA LYS A 919 17.92 -1.43 3.85
C LYS A 919 18.18 -1.43 2.34
N TYR A 920 17.65 -2.44 1.63
CA TYR A 920 17.74 -2.58 0.18
C TYR A 920 16.36 -2.44 -0.46
N PRO A 921 16.23 -1.97 -1.72
CA PRO A 921 14.93 -1.88 -2.40
C PRO A 921 14.18 -3.22 -2.49
N TYR A 922 14.93 -4.32 -2.60
CA TYR A 922 14.53 -5.72 -2.54
C TYR A 922 15.75 -6.56 -2.19
N ILE A 923 15.56 -7.82 -1.80
CA ILE A 923 16.62 -8.84 -1.75
C ILE A 923 16.67 -9.51 -3.12
N ASP A 924 17.87 -9.64 -3.70
CA ASP A 924 18.05 -10.26 -5.02
C ASP A 924 17.54 -11.71 -4.99
N THR A 925 16.84 -12.14 -6.04
CA THR A 925 16.31 -13.51 -6.12
C THR A 925 17.38 -14.52 -6.51
N TRP A 926 18.50 -14.06 -7.07
CA TRP A 926 19.59 -14.91 -7.58
C TRP A 926 20.83 -14.96 -6.69
#